data_AF-S7NR89-F1
#
_entry.id   AF-S7NR89-F1
#
_cell.length_a   1.000
_cell.length_b   1.000
_cell.length_c   1.000
_cell.angle_alpha   90.00
_cell.angle_beta   90.00
_cell.angle_gamma   90.00
#
_symmetry.space_group_name_H-M   'P 1'
#
loop_
_entity.id
_entity.type
_entity.pdbx_description
1 polymer ?
#
loop_
_entity_poly.entity_id
_entity_poly.type
_entity_poly.pdbx_seq_one_letter_code
_entity_poly.pdbx_strand_id
1 'polypeptide(L)'
;MKTSCCSTDLKKEVELLQCLQVSPPVSGLQKAALDIVRLSQSWLEGAEGLLRDVGIQLPGSDKGLSLYLKRLLEHYKKVTSRTQELQIKISSSEETQKSLLQETLREHLAEKEKLSKEKQQQEEELKARVKRLMEEKAALEGKFTEEKNRAKEALEEEQRKVRELEERLSHQRKALEESFMQEKSRVKEALEEEQRRVHKLENRLSRQKEVLESSVAHEKKVKEALETEKRRVQDLENHLTQQKEVSESSIAHEKQKAREAIERERRRVQDLENRLTKQKEEMDFKVQKEDVLNDQLKDALAMVEESQRTKESESLKAESLAMKLNEALAELETAKTKMIMMEGRIQLQQQTIKALHEERESLKPGFEEEVMGYKEQIKQHSLTIVNLEKRLKKVTEHHQKIEEELATLKNNDLAQEKATQQDRPPGPPLESRTKDAVCDHMIEDLVTAQKEILSQQEVIMSLRKNLTEAHSRMSDLRGELNEKQKVELERNVALVQQQNRELGALKEKMAQVTSLVEKKDRELENLKEALRASQEKRRPQPPKEKPPRPRSTAQTCDQMEPIITDIFVSSQEYSVPRFLLRVNCSRFSTCKGEALIPSKAAIRSPQEQSFCDLGAKCKGSRHEEIIQRQKKALSELRARIKELEYAGSSNDKVHQNKSFQDLKTLRMEKNVQKMLDANPDWPALSRIEIQASQNGFANLATEKPEKMDVSEALDLSEKLYLDMSKTLGSLMNIKDMAGHVSMKHLSPQERERVNQLRQRDLDLVFDKITQLKSRLERKEELLRGYEQDMDQLRQSKVSIQMYQSQVAKLEDDIYKGVEEKALLKEALERTEQQLRQEKRVNRARRPQQGIGEPQSPSRRVFNPYTEFKEFSRKQIKDMEKMFKQYDAGRDGFIDLMELKLMMEKLGAPQTHLGLKNMIKEVDEDFDSKLSFREFLLIFRKAAAGELQEDSGLHVLARLSEIDVSTEGVKGAKSFFEAKVQAINVSSRFEEEIKAEQEERKKQAEEMKQRKAAFKELQSTFK
;
A
#
# COMPACT_ATOMS: atom_id res chain seq x y z
N MET A 1 -41.11 105.76 -37.36
CA MET A 1 -40.53 104.41 -37.32
C MET A 1 -41.67 103.39 -37.42
N LYS A 2 -41.79 102.68 -38.55
CA LYS A 2 -42.82 101.65 -38.79
C LYS A 2 -42.36 100.60 -39.84
N THR A 3 -41.06 100.50 -40.02
CA THR A 3 -40.32 99.74 -41.04
C THR A 3 -39.04 99.20 -40.38
N SER A 4 -38.45 98.16 -40.96
CA SER A 4 -37.31 97.43 -40.39
C SER A 4 -36.03 98.27 -40.28
N CYS A 5 -35.46 98.37 -39.09
CA CYS A 5 -34.09 98.84 -38.90
C CYS A 5 -33.11 97.67 -39.08
N CYS A 6 -32.73 97.36 -40.31
CA CYS A 6 -31.46 96.64 -40.56
C CYS A 6 -30.33 97.65 -40.82
N SER A 7 -29.08 97.22 -40.67
CA SER A 7 -27.91 98.10 -40.85
C SER A 7 -27.92 98.79 -42.22
N THR A 8 -28.26 98.05 -43.27
CA THR A 8 -28.29 98.57 -44.65
C THR A 8 -29.43 99.55 -44.93
N ASP A 9 -30.49 99.58 -44.13
CA ASP A 9 -31.55 100.59 -44.25
C ASP A 9 -31.21 101.85 -43.46
N LEU A 10 -30.68 101.69 -42.24
CA LEU A 10 -30.17 102.82 -41.45
C LEU A 10 -29.05 103.58 -42.18
N LYS A 11 -28.19 102.84 -42.91
CA LYS A 11 -27.12 103.40 -43.74
C LYS A 11 -27.63 104.30 -44.88
N LYS A 12 -28.72 103.91 -45.55
CA LYS A 12 -29.36 104.73 -46.60
C LYS A 12 -29.94 106.02 -46.02
N GLU A 13 -30.58 105.95 -44.86
CA GLU A 13 -31.12 107.12 -44.16
C GLU A 13 -30.00 108.07 -43.69
N VAL A 14 -28.85 107.53 -43.25
CA VAL A 14 -27.63 108.32 -42.95
C VAL A 14 -27.09 109.01 -44.21
N GLU A 15 -27.01 108.31 -45.34
CA GLU A 15 -26.57 108.86 -46.62
C GLU A 15 -27.51 109.98 -47.12
N LEU A 16 -28.84 109.81 -46.97
CA LEU A 16 -29.84 110.84 -47.26
C LEU A 16 -29.71 112.06 -46.34
N LEU A 17 -29.56 111.85 -45.03
CA LEU A 17 -29.32 112.93 -44.05
C LEU A 17 -28.01 113.69 -44.30
N GLN A 18 -27.01 113.04 -44.90
CA GLN A 18 -25.73 113.64 -45.27
C GLN A 18 -25.78 114.44 -46.58
N CYS A 19 -26.77 114.20 -47.46
CA CYS A 19 -26.93 114.92 -48.73
C CYS A 19 -27.81 116.18 -48.64
N LEU A 20 -28.51 116.41 -47.52
CA LEU A 20 -29.31 117.62 -47.30
C LEU A 20 -28.41 118.85 -47.12
N GLN A 21 -28.59 119.87 -47.97
CA GLN A 21 -27.99 121.19 -47.76
C GLN A 21 -28.78 121.96 -46.69
N VAL A 22 -28.08 122.46 -45.66
CA VAL A 22 -28.67 123.18 -44.54
C VAL A 22 -27.88 124.46 -44.25
N SER A 23 -28.53 125.48 -43.71
CA SER A 23 -27.90 126.79 -43.45
C SER A 23 -26.79 126.70 -42.39
N PRO A 24 -25.77 127.58 -42.43
CA PRO A 24 -24.58 127.45 -41.58
C PRO A 24 -24.84 127.21 -40.08
N PRO A 25 -25.80 127.88 -39.40
CA PRO A 25 -26.08 127.64 -37.98
C PRO A 25 -26.58 126.22 -37.65
N VAL A 26 -27.17 125.53 -38.62
CA VAL A 26 -27.79 124.20 -38.43
C VAL A 26 -26.83 123.06 -38.79
N SER A 27 -25.76 123.35 -39.55
CA SER A 27 -24.75 122.36 -39.96
C SER A 27 -24.09 121.61 -38.79
N GLY A 28 -23.89 122.28 -37.64
CA GLY A 28 -23.37 121.65 -36.42
C GLY A 28 -24.32 120.60 -35.82
N LEU A 29 -25.64 120.87 -35.84
CA LEU A 29 -26.67 119.92 -35.40
C LEU A 29 -26.80 118.74 -36.36
N GLN A 30 -26.73 118.99 -37.67
CA GLN A 30 -26.70 117.93 -38.69
C GLN A 30 -25.50 116.99 -38.47
N LYS A 31 -24.31 117.54 -38.21
CA LYS A 31 -23.11 116.74 -37.93
C LYS A 31 -23.23 115.93 -36.64
N ALA A 32 -23.65 116.54 -35.54
CA ALA A 32 -23.86 115.84 -34.28
C ALA A 32 -24.88 114.70 -34.40
N ALA A 33 -25.98 114.91 -35.14
CA ALA A 33 -26.96 113.86 -35.44
C ALA A 33 -26.36 112.73 -36.29
N LEU A 34 -25.63 113.05 -37.36
CA LEU A 34 -24.97 112.06 -38.22
C LEU A 34 -23.97 111.20 -37.43
N ASP A 35 -23.16 111.81 -36.56
CA ASP A 35 -22.14 111.07 -35.81
C ASP A 35 -22.77 110.17 -34.72
N ILE A 36 -23.89 110.57 -34.10
CA ILE A 36 -24.69 109.70 -33.20
C ILE A 36 -25.32 108.52 -33.95
N VAL A 37 -25.91 108.75 -35.13
CA VAL A 37 -26.55 107.67 -35.91
C VAL A 37 -25.50 106.72 -36.50
N ARG A 38 -24.34 107.21 -36.92
CA ARG A 38 -23.19 106.37 -37.34
C ARG A 38 -22.67 105.48 -36.22
N LEU A 39 -22.55 106.00 -35.00
CA LEU A 39 -22.19 105.19 -33.82
C LEU A 39 -23.24 104.10 -33.56
N SER A 40 -24.52 104.43 -33.73
CA SER A 40 -25.63 103.48 -33.60
C SER A 40 -25.60 102.41 -34.72
N GLN A 41 -25.22 102.80 -35.93
CA GLN A 41 -25.08 101.91 -37.07
C GLN A 41 -23.93 100.90 -36.87
N SER A 42 -22.76 101.32 -36.39
CA SER A 42 -21.63 100.38 -36.18
C SER A 42 -21.92 99.34 -35.09
N TRP A 43 -22.66 99.71 -34.04
CA TRP A 43 -23.19 98.77 -33.06
C TRP A 43 -24.17 97.76 -33.68
N LEU A 44 -25.04 98.22 -34.60
CA LEU A 44 -25.97 97.34 -35.30
C LEU A 44 -25.24 96.39 -36.27
N GLU A 45 -24.28 96.89 -37.05
CA GLU A 45 -23.43 96.09 -37.95
C GLU A 45 -22.63 95.04 -37.18
N GLY A 46 -22.08 95.37 -36.00
CA GLY A 46 -21.39 94.42 -35.11
C GLY A 46 -22.30 93.34 -34.54
N ALA A 47 -23.53 93.70 -34.12
CA ALA A 47 -24.52 92.73 -33.63
C ALA A 47 -25.04 91.81 -34.75
N GLU A 48 -25.31 92.35 -35.94
CA GLU A 48 -25.62 91.58 -37.15
C GLU A 48 -24.45 90.69 -37.63
N GLY A 49 -23.21 91.03 -37.27
CA GLY A 49 -22.02 90.21 -37.48
C GLY A 49 -22.01 88.99 -36.57
N LEU A 50 -22.00 89.21 -35.24
CA LEU A 50 -21.94 88.15 -34.24
C LEU A 50 -23.06 87.10 -34.39
N LEU A 51 -24.27 87.51 -34.76
CA LEU A 51 -25.38 86.58 -35.03
C LEU A 51 -25.13 85.72 -36.28
N ARG A 52 -24.50 86.29 -37.30
CA ARG A 52 -24.14 85.61 -38.56
C ARG A 52 -23.01 84.59 -38.36
N ASP A 53 -22.05 84.90 -37.49
CA ASP A 53 -20.96 84.00 -37.11
C ASP A 53 -21.46 82.77 -36.33
N VAL A 54 -22.57 82.92 -35.57
CA VAL A 54 -23.32 81.82 -34.93
C VAL A 54 -24.25 81.10 -35.94
N GLY A 55 -24.19 81.44 -37.23
CA GLY A 55 -24.97 80.83 -38.31
C GLY A 55 -26.41 81.34 -38.44
N ILE A 56 -26.78 82.39 -37.70
CA ILE A 56 -28.15 82.92 -37.66
C ILE A 56 -28.32 84.02 -38.71
N GLN A 57 -28.89 83.67 -39.87
CA GLN A 57 -29.31 84.67 -40.85
C GLN A 57 -30.59 85.38 -40.37
N LEU A 58 -30.49 86.70 -40.15
CA LEU A 58 -31.61 87.56 -39.80
C LEU A 58 -32.52 87.82 -41.02
N PRO A 59 -33.80 87.40 -41.00
CA PRO A 59 -34.76 87.83 -42.02
C PRO A 59 -35.18 89.27 -41.74
N GLY A 60 -35.28 90.11 -42.77
CA GLY A 60 -35.68 91.53 -42.68
C GLY A 60 -37.17 91.77 -42.33
N SER A 61 -37.73 91.00 -41.40
CA SER A 61 -39.11 91.12 -40.92
C SER A 61 -39.22 90.64 -39.47
N ASP A 62 -39.82 91.47 -38.60
CA ASP A 62 -39.95 91.24 -37.14
C ASP A 62 -40.53 89.87 -36.75
N LYS A 63 -41.31 89.25 -37.64
CA LYS A 63 -41.92 87.93 -37.43
C LYS A 63 -40.88 86.80 -37.40
N GLY A 64 -39.73 86.95 -38.04
CA GLY A 64 -38.70 85.92 -38.14
C GLY A 64 -38.02 85.60 -36.81
N LEU A 65 -37.44 86.62 -36.16
CA LEU A 65 -36.77 86.50 -34.86
C LEU A 65 -37.68 85.93 -33.76
N SER A 66 -38.91 86.42 -33.69
CA SER A 66 -39.93 85.99 -32.71
C SER A 66 -40.23 84.49 -32.81
N LEU A 67 -40.40 83.98 -34.04
CA LEU A 67 -40.62 82.55 -34.28
C LEU A 67 -39.37 81.70 -34.00
N TYR A 68 -38.18 82.20 -34.34
CA TYR A 68 -36.93 81.49 -34.09
C TYR A 68 -36.63 81.34 -32.59
N LEU A 69 -36.76 82.41 -31.80
CA LEU A 69 -36.55 82.39 -30.36
C LEU A 69 -37.55 81.46 -29.64
N LYS A 70 -38.83 81.45 -30.07
CA LYS A 70 -39.80 80.46 -29.59
C LYS A 70 -39.36 79.03 -29.89
N ARG A 71 -38.92 78.76 -31.13
CA ARG A 71 -38.46 77.42 -31.55
C ARG A 71 -37.22 76.95 -30.77
N LEU A 72 -36.31 77.87 -30.44
CA LEU A 72 -35.13 77.59 -29.60
C LEU A 72 -35.54 77.25 -28.15
N LEU A 73 -36.48 78.01 -27.57
CA LEU A 73 -37.01 77.76 -26.23
C LEU A 73 -37.78 76.42 -26.15
N GLU A 74 -38.55 76.09 -27.19
CA GLU A 74 -39.25 74.80 -27.35
C GLU A 74 -38.24 73.64 -27.39
N HIS A 75 -37.16 73.81 -28.15
CA HIS A 75 -36.08 72.82 -28.23
C HIS A 75 -35.36 72.65 -26.89
N TYR A 76 -35.01 73.76 -26.22
CA TYR A 76 -34.38 73.72 -24.90
C TYR A 76 -35.22 72.95 -23.88
N LYS A 77 -36.52 73.28 -23.74
CA LYS A 77 -37.46 72.55 -22.87
C LYS A 77 -37.49 71.05 -23.19
N LYS A 78 -37.51 70.67 -24.47
CA LYS A 78 -37.54 69.28 -24.94
C LYS A 78 -36.21 68.55 -24.72
N VAL A 79 -35.08 69.25 -24.66
CA VAL A 79 -33.80 68.69 -24.21
C VAL A 79 -33.84 68.48 -22.70
N THR A 80 -34.22 69.50 -21.91
CA THR A 80 -34.29 69.40 -20.44
C THR A 80 -35.20 68.26 -19.96
N SER A 81 -36.38 68.09 -20.57
CA SER A 81 -37.30 67.00 -20.20
C SER A 81 -36.73 65.62 -20.55
N ARG A 82 -36.03 65.48 -21.68
CA ARG A 82 -35.32 64.25 -22.05
C ARG A 82 -34.16 63.94 -21.11
N THR A 83 -33.40 64.94 -20.68
CA THR A 83 -32.34 64.77 -19.68
C THR A 83 -32.94 64.31 -18.34
N GLN A 84 -34.08 64.86 -17.91
CA GLN A 84 -34.79 64.42 -16.71
C GLN A 84 -35.31 62.98 -16.82
N GLU A 85 -35.93 62.60 -17.96
CA GLU A 85 -36.33 61.20 -18.21
C GLU A 85 -35.15 60.22 -18.17
N LEU A 86 -34.01 60.60 -18.76
CA LEU A 86 -32.80 59.78 -18.76
C LEU A 86 -32.22 59.67 -17.36
N GLN A 87 -32.22 60.74 -16.57
CA GLN A 87 -31.76 60.71 -15.18
C GLN A 87 -32.60 59.76 -14.33
N ILE A 88 -33.93 59.82 -14.45
CA ILE A 88 -34.86 58.91 -13.75
C ILE A 88 -34.61 57.46 -14.17
N LYS A 89 -34.43 57.20 -15.48
CA LYS A 89 -34.12 55.86 -16.00
C LYS A 89 -32.79 55.34 -15.43
N ILE A 90 -31.74 56.15 -15.40
CA ILE A 90 -30.44 55.80 -14.80
C ILE A 90 -30.60 55.45 -13.31
N SER A 91 -31.24 56.31 -12.51
CA SER A 91 -31.46 56.04 -11.09
C SER A 91 -32.26 54.76 -10.84
N SER A 92 -33.33 54.51 -11.62
CA SER A 92 -34.09 53.26 -11.53
C SER A 92 -33.28 52.02 -11.95
N SER A 93 -32.36 52.17 -12.91
CA SER A 93 -31.44 51.10 -13.32
C SER A 93 -30.38 50.84 -12.26
N GLU A 94 -29.92 51.86 -11.54
CA GLU A 94 -29.01 51.69 -10.41
C GLU A 94 -29.69 51.04 -9.21
N GLU A 95 -30.94 51.41 -8.88
CA GLU A 95 -31.70 50.80 -7.78
C GLU A 95 -32.01 49.33 -8.05
N THR A 96 -32.45 49.00 -9.27
CA THR A 96 -32.68 47.60 -9.67
C THR A 96 -31.39 46.78 -9.70
N GLN A 97 -30.26 47.34 -10.14
CA GLN A 97 -28.95 46.69 -10.01
C GLN A 97 -28.54 46.50 -8.54
N LYS A 98 -28.69 47.52 -7.68
CA LYS A 98 -28.39 47.42 -6.23
C LYS A 98 -29.26 46.35 -5.56
N SER A 99 -30.55 46.27 -5.89
CA SER A 99 -31.47 45.24 -5.40
C SER A 99 -31.02 43.84 -5.80
N LEU A 100 -30.70 43.62 -7.09
CA LEU A 100 -30.25 42.32 -7.60
C LEU A 100 -28.92 41.89 -6.96
N LEU A 101 -28.00 42.82 -6.73
CA LEU A 101 -26.72 42.57 -6.06
C LEU A 101 -26.91 42.26 -4.56
N GLN A 102 -27.87 42.90 -3.90
CA GLN A 102 -28.24 42.59 -2.52
C GLN A 102 -28.95 41.24 -2.37
N GLU A 103 -29.77 40.85 -3.36
CA GLU A 103 -30.50 39.59 -3.38
C GLU A 103 -29.56 38.40 -3.65
N THR A 104 -28.72 38.47 -4.68
CA THR A 104 -27.68 37.46 -4.95
C THR A 104 -26.67 37.31 -3.80
N LEU A 105 -26.30 38.40 -3.11
CA LEU A 105 -25.48 38.33 -1.89
C LEU A 105 -26.21 37.55 -0.78
N ARG A 106 -27.54 37.73 -0.64
CA ARG A 106 -28.37 37.03 0.34
C ARG A 106 -28.52 35.54 0.02
N GLU A 107 -28.67 35.20 -1.26
CA GLU A 107 -28.70 33.81 -1.74
C GLU A 107 -27.37 33.09 -1.43
N HIS A 108 -26.23 33.68 -1.78
CA HIS A 108 -24.92 33.09 -1.46
C HIS A 108 -24.65 32.98 0.04
N LEU A 109 -25.18 33.88 0.88
CA LEU A 109 -25.10 33.75 2.33
C LEU A 109 -25.93 32.56 2.84
N ALA A 110 -27.15 32.37 2.34
CA ALA A 110 -28.00 31.24 2.69
C ALA A 110 -27.44 29.90 2.20
N GLU A 111 -26.88 29.86 0.98
CA GLU A 111 -26.20 28.70 0.40
C GLU A 111 -24.94 28.31 1.21
N LYS A 112 -24.13 29.30 1.61
CA LYS A 112 -22.98 29.11 2.51
C LYS A 112 -23.41 28.56 3.88
N GLU A 113 -24.52 29.04 4.44
CA GLU A 113 -25.04 28.53 5.72
C GLU A 113 -25.55 27.08 5.58
N LYS A 114 -26.21 26.74 4.47
CA LYS A 114 -26.64 25.37 4.15
C LYS A 114 -25.45 24.43 4.01
N LEU A 115 -24.43 24.80 3.23
CA LEU A 115 -23.19 24.03 3.08
C LEU A 115 -22.44 23.86 4.42
N SER A 116 -22.48 24.86 5.30
CA SER A 116 -21.90 24.76 6.65
C SER A 116 -22.64 23.73 7.51
N LYS A 117 -23.97 23.69 7.44
CA LYS A 117 -24.81 22.72 8.17
C LYS A 117 -24.63 21.29 7.64
N GLU A 118 -24.61 21.12 6.32
CA GLU A 118 -24.35 19.82 5.67
C GLU A 118 -22.97 19.28 6.03
N LYS A 119 -21.93 20.14 6.02
CA LYS A 119 -20.58 19.76 6.45
C LYS A 119 -20.54 19.34 7.93
N GLN A 120 -21.20 20.09 8.81
CA GLN A 120 -21.24 19.75 10.24
C GLN A 120 -21.95 18.41 10.48
N GLN A 121 -23.06 18.16 9.78
CA GLN A 121 -23.80 16.90 9.85
C GLN A 121 -22.96 15.70 9.36
N GLN A 122 -22.20 15.86 8.26
CA GLN A 122 -21.24 14.85 7.81
C GLN A 122 -20.10 14.61 8.83
N GLU A 123 -19.62 15.66 9.51
CA GLU A 123 -18.59 15.53 10.54
C GLU A 123 -19.11 14.76 11.77
N GLU A 124 -20.36 14.98 12.18
CA GLU A 124 -21.02 14.23 13.25
C GLU A 124 -21.29 12.76 12.85
N GLU A 125 -21.72 12.49 11.62
CA GLU A 125 -21.90 11.12 11.11
C GLU A 125 -20.57 10.37 11.01
N LEU A 126 -19.49 11.04 10.59
CA LEU A 126 -18.13 10.48 10.59
C LEU A 126 -17.66 10.17 12.02
N LYS A 127 -17.86 11.07 13.00
CA LYS A 127 -17.56 10.81 14.42
C LYS A 127 -18.34 9.60 14.95
N ALA A 128 -19.63 9.48 14.64
CA ALA A 128 -20.46 8.34 15.01
C ALA A 128 -20.03 7.02 14.33
N ARG A 129 -19.48 7.09 13.11
CA ARG A 129 -18.89 5.93 12.43
C ARG A 129 -17.54 5.52 13.05
N VAL A 130 -16.67 6.47 13.36
CA VAL A 130 -15.39 6.21 14.05
C VAL A 130 -15.62 5.59 15.43
N LYS A 131 -16.61 6.08 16.20
CA LYS A 131 -16.96 5.50 17.51
C LYS A 131 -17.37 4.02 17.39
N ARG A 132 -18.26 3.68 16.45
CA ARG A 132 -18.68 2.29 16.20
C ARG A 132 -17.50 1.40 15.79
N LEU A 133 -16.61 1.88 14.91
CA LEU A 133 -15.42 1.12 14.52
C LEU A 133 -14.43 0.91 15.68
N MET A 134 -14.36 1.83 16.65
CA MET A 134 -13.57 1.64 17.87
C MET A 134 -14.21 0.62 18.81
N GLU A 135 -15.53 0.61 18.94
CA GLU A 135 -16.30 -0.37 19.74
C GLU A 135 -16.21 -1.77 19.13
N GLU A 136 -16.34 -1.91 17.81
CA GLU A 136 -16.11 -3.15 17.07
C GLU A 136 -14.67 -3.65 17.19
N LYS A 137 -13.68 -2.75 17.07
CA LYS A 137 -12.26 -3.08 17.27
C LYS A 137 -12.02 -3.63 18.69
N ALA A 138 -12.51 -2.95 19.72
CA ALA A 138 -12.33 -3.40 21.11
C ALA A 138 -12.99 -4.77 21.36
N ALA A 139 -14.16 -5.04 20.75
CA ALA A 139 -14.82 -6.34 20.82
C ALA A 139 -14.05 -7.45 20.08
N LEU A 140 -13.35 -7.13 18.99
CA LEU A 140 -12.46 -8.06 18.28
C LEU A 140 -11.16 -8.31 19.04
N GLU A 141 -10.56 -7.29 19.64
CA GLU A 141 -9.38 -7.42 20.51
C GLU A 141 -9.70 -8.28 21.74
N GLY A 142 -10.87 -8.08 22.38
CA GLY A 142 -11.36 -8.95 23.45
C GLY A 142 -11.46 -10.42 23.03
N LYS A 143 -12.15 -10.71 21.93
CA LYS A 143 -12.25 -12.08 21.37
C LYS A 143 -10.88 -12.69 21.04
N PHE A 144 -9.95 -11.90 20.50
CA PHE A 144 -8.59 -12.36 20.23
C PHE A 144 -7.82 -12.71 21.52
N THR A 145 -8.03 -11.95 22.61
CA THR A 145 -7.43 -12.31 23.91
C THR A 145 -8.05 -13.56 24.53
N GLU A 146 -9.35 -13.79 24.37
CA GLU A 146 -9.99 -15.04 24.79
C GLU A 146 -9.44 -16.24 24.01
N GLU A 147 -9.39 -16.16 22.68
CA GLU A 147 -8.91 -17.26 21.82
C GLU A 147 -7.44 -17.57 22.11
N LYS A 148 -6.61 -16.54 22.33
CA LYS A 148 -5.21 -16.66 22.76
C LYS A 148 -5.09 -17.36 24.11
N ASN A 149 -5.98 -17.09 25.06
CA ASN A 149 -5.99 -17.74 26.37
C ASN A 149 -6.39 -19.21 26.26
N ARG A 150 -7.46 -19.54 25.51
CA ARG A 150 -7.87 -20.94 25.26
C ARG A 150 -6.76 -21.73 24.54
N ALA A 151 -6.07 -21.12 23.58
CA ALA A 151 -4.93 -21.74 22.90
C ALA A 151 -3.73 -21.98 23.86
N LYS A 152 -3.50 -21.09 24.82
CA LYS A 152 -2.48 -21.26 25.87
C LYS A 152 -2.85 -22.38 26.85
N GLU A 153 -4.11 -22.45 27.27
CA GLU A 153 -4.63 -23.51 28.15
C GLU A 153 -4.52 -24.88 27.49
N ALA A 154 -4.91 -25.00 26.21
CA ALA A 154 -4.75 -26.24 25.44
C ALA A 154 -3.26 -26.66 25.31
N LEU A 155 -2.35 -25.70 25.07
CA LEU A 155 -0.91 -25.98 25.03
C LEU A 155 -0.37 -26.44 26.40
N GLU A 156 -0.82 -25.84 27.50
CA GLU A 156 -0.46 -26.27 28.85
C GLU A 156 -1.04 -27.65 29.21
N GLU A 157 -2.20 -28.03 28.67
CA GLU A 157 -2.78 -29.37 28.84
C GLU A 157 -1.99 -30.42 28.05
N GLU A 158 -1.66 -30.17 26.79
CA GLU A 158 -0.81 -31.08 25.99
C GLU A 158 0.59 -31.23 26.60
N GLN A 159 1.18 -30.15 27.14
CA GLN A 159 2.43 -30.26 27.90
C GLN A 159 2.31 -31.12 29.17
N ARG A 160 1.14 -31.19 29.82
CA ARG A 160 0.92 -32.14 30.94
C ARG A 160 0.86 -33.57 30.42
N LYS A 161 0.13 -33.83 29.32
CA LYS A 161 0.04 -35.16 28.70
C LYS A 161 1.42 -35.68 28.23
N VAL A 162 2.24 -34.82 27.63
CA VAL A 162 3.62 -35.17 27.25
C VAL A 162 4.45 -35.55 28.47
N ARG A 163 4.46 -34.72 29.53
CA ARG A 163 5.20 -35.03 30.77
C ARG A 163 4.73 -36.35 31.42
N GLU A 164 3.42 -36.61 31.44
CA GLU A 164 2.89 -37.87 31.98
C GLU A 164 3.31 -39.09 31.13
N LEU A 165 3.38 -38.94 29.80
CA LEU A 165 3.91 -39.99 28.90
C LEU A 165 5.42 -40.19 29.08
N GLU A 166 6.20 -39.12 29.26
CA GLU A 166 7.63 -39.19 29.58
C GLU A 166 7.88 -39.91 30.93
N GLU A 167 7.10 -39.60 31.96
CA GLU A 167 7.15 -40.30 33.25
C GLU A 167 6.78 -41.79 33.10
N ARG A 168 5.71 -42.12 32.35
CA ARG A 168 5.31 -43.52 32.09
C ARG A 168 6.41 -44.29 31.33
N LEU A 169 7.05 -43.67 30.33
CA LEU A 169 8.17 -44.25 29.59
C LEU A 169 9.42 -44.40 30.48
N SER A 170 9.67 -43.46 31.39
CA SER A 170 10.77 -43.53 32.37
C SER A 170 10.58 -44.71 33.34
N HIS A 171 9.36 -44.92 33.84
CA HIS A 171 9.03 -46.09 34.68
C HIS A 171 9.16 -47.41 33.91
N GLN A 172 8.70 -47.47 32.65
CA GLN A 172 8.87 -48.65 31.81
C GLN A 172 10.35 -48.98 31.54
N ARG A 173 11.19 -47.97 31.27
CA ARG A 173 12.64 -48.16 31.10
C ARG A 173 13.29 -48.71 32.37
N LYS A 174 12.95 -48.19 33.55
CA LYS A 174 13.46 -48.71 34.84
C LYS A 174 13.07 -50.17 35.08
N ALA A 175 11.79 -50.51 34.91
CA ALA A 175 11.31 -51.89 35.10
C ALA A 175 11.96 -52.88 34.10
N LEU A 176 12.28 -52.43 32.88
CA LEU A 176 12.97 -53.25 31.88
C LEU A 176 14.46 -53.44 32.21
N GLU A 177 15.14 -52.40 32.71
CA GLU A 177 16.53 -52.48 33.20
C GLU A 177 16.63 -53.39 34.45
N GLU A 178 15.69 -53.27 35.39
CA GLU A 178 15.59 -54.15 36.57
C GLU A 178 15.38 -55.62 36.17
N SER A 179 14.49 -55.89 35.21
CA SER A 179 14.27 -57.23 34.64
C SER A 179 15.52 -57.77 33.92
N PHE A 180 16.21 -56.93 33.14
CA PHE A 180 17.46 -57.31 32.47
C PHE A 180 18.58 -57.63 33.47
N MET A 181 18.72 -56.83 34.53
CA MET A 181 19.69 -57.08 35.60
C MET A 181 19.37 -58.34 36.41
N GLN A 182 18.09 -58.65 36.65
CA GLN A 182 17.67 -59.91 37.29
C GLN A 182 17.96 -61.13 36.42
N GLU A 183 17.72 -61.08 35.11
CA GLU A 183 18.03 -62.20 34.23
C GLU A 183 19.54 -62.38 34.04
N LYS A 184 20.29 -61.27 34.00
CA LYS A 184 21.76 -61.27 33.99
C LYS A 184 22.38 -61.90 35.24
N SER A 185 21.76 -61.76 36.43
CA SER A 185 22.25 -62.46 37.64
C SER A 185 21.95 -63.96 37.58
N ARG A 186 20.76 -64.37 37.14
CA ARG A 186 20.39 -65.79 36.91
C ARG A 186 21.34 -66.50 35.95
N VAL A 187 21.66 -65.88 34.82
CA VAL A 187 22.60 -66.42 33.82
C VAL A 187 24.01 -66.57 34.40
N LYS A 188 24.46 -65.62 35.24
CA LYS A 188 25.75 -65.69 35.94
C LYS A 188 25.78 -66.84 36.97
N GLU A 189 24.73 -67.00 37.77
CA GLU A 189 24.61 -68.09 38.75
C GLU A 189 24.61 -69.47 38.07
N ALA A 190 23.87 -69.63 36.97
CA ALA A 190 23.85 -70.86 36.17
C ALA A 190 25.23 -71.19 35.57
N LEU A 191 25.94 -70.18 35.05
CA LEU A 191 27.30 -70.35 34.51
C LEU A 191 28.29 -70.78 35.60
N GLU A 192 28.23 -70.18 36.78
CA GLU A 192 29.06 -70.60 37.92
C GLU A 192 28.70 -72.01 38.42
N GLU A 193 27.44 -72.45 38.31
CA GLU A 193 27.07 -73.83 38.62
C GLU A 193 27.64 -74.82 37.61
N GLU A 194 27.56 -74.54 36.30
CA GLU A 194 28.17 -75.39 35.26
C GLU A 194 29.69 -75.46 35.38
N GLN A 195 30.38 -74.35 35.68
CA GLN A 195 31.82 -74.39 35.99
C GLN A 195 32.14 -75.30 37.19
N ARG A 196 31.29 -75.31 38.22
CA ARG A 196 31.40 -76.23 39.38
C ARG A 196 31.04 -77.68 39.02
N ARG A 197 30.22 -77.93 37.99
CA ARG A 197 29.91 -79.27 37.45
C ARG A 197 31.09 -79.80 36.62
N VAL A 198 31.64 -79.00 35.71
CA VAL A 198 32.85 -79.31 34.92
C VAL A 198 34.02 -79.66 35.84
N HIS A 199 34.33 -78.83 36.83
CA HIS A 199 35.45 -79.10 37.73
C HIS A 199 35.28 -80.39 38.56
N LYS A 200 34.05 -80.78 38.91
CA LYS A 200 33.77 -82.09 39.53
C LYS A 200 34.02 -83.26 38.58
N LEU A 201 33.83 -83.09 37.27
CA LEU A 201 34.12 -84.12 36.27
C LEU A 201 35.63 -84.28 36.03
N GLU A 202 36.37 -83.17 35.92
CA GLU A 202 37.83 -83.16 35.83
C GLU A 202 38.47 -83.96 36.99
N ASN A 203 38.09 -83.63 38.23
CA ASN A 203 38.58 -84.30 39.43
C ASN A 203 38.22 -85.80 39.49
N ARG A 204 37.13 -86.24 38.85
CA ARG A 204 36.79 -87.67 38.73
C ARG A 204 37.66 -88.36 37.68
N LEU A 205 37.93 -87.70 36.56
CA LEU A 205 38.69 -88.25 35.45
C LEU A 205 40.17 -88.43 35.81
N SER A 206 40.77 -87.49 36.56
CA SER A 206 42.12 -87.66 37.12
C SER A 206 42.24 -88.89 38.03
N ARG A 207 41.28 -89.10 38.94
CA ARG A 207 41.27 -90.28 39.82
C ARG A 207 41.11 -91.60 39.07
N GLN A 208 40.33 -91.62 37.98
CA GLN A 208 40.23 -92.80 37.12
C GLN A 208 41.55 -93.11 36.40
N LYS A 209 42.31 -92.08 36.02
CA LYS A 209 43.65 -92.25 35.43
C LYS A 209 44.64 -92.88 36.43
N GLU A 210 44.68 -92.39 37.67
CA GLU A 210 45.53 -92.94 38.74
C GLU A 210 45.24 -94.42 39.05
N VAL A 211 43.97 -94.83 39.01
CA VAL A 211 43.54 -96.23 39.18
C VAL A 211 43.97 -97.12 38.00
N LEU A 212 43.95 -96.61 36.77
CA LEU A 212 44.44 -97.35 35.60
C LEU A 212 45.96 -97.49 35.62
N GLU A 213 46.69 -96.43 35.97
CA GLU A 213 48.16 -96.43 36.06
C GLU A 213 48.68 -97.38 37.15
N SER A 214 47.96 -97.52 38.26
CA SER A 214 48.28 -98.49 39.32
C SER A 214 47.90 -99.94 38.96
N SER A 215 46.86 -100.17 38.15
CA SER A 215 46.51 -101.52 37.66
C SER A 215 47.58 -102.10 36.73
N VAL A 216 48.13 -101.29 35.82
CA VAL A 216 49.19 -101.69 34.87
C VAL A 216 50.50 -102.07 35.59
N ALA A 217 50.70 -101.63 36.84
CA ALA A 217 51.90 -101.94 37.61
C ALA A 217 51.95 -103.37 38.19
N HIS A 218 50.85 -104.14 38.16
CA HIS A 218 50.81 -105.49 38.77
C HIS A 218 51.00 -106.66 37.78
N GLU A 219 50.76 -106.47 36.48
CA GLU A 219 50.91 -107.51 35.44
C GLU A 219 52.37 -107.66 34.93
N LYS A 220 53.35 -107.73 35.85
CA LYS A 220 54.77 -107.86 35.46
C LYS A 220 55.63 -108.81 36.31
N LYS A 221 55.00 -109.79 36.96
CA LYS A 221 55.65 -111.00 37.51
C LYS A 221 54.82 -112.24 37.15
N VAL A 222 55.45 -113.42 37.20
CA VAL A 222 54.91 -114.72 36.74
C VAL A 222 54.71 -114.78 35.21
N LYS A 223 55.83 -114.86 34.46
CA LYS A 223 55.82 -115.17 33.02
C LYS A 223 56.92 -116.15 32.60
N GLU A 224 57.14 -117.16 33.45
CA GLU A 224 58.26 -118.11 33.35
C GLU A 224 57.83 -119.59 33.34
N ALA A 225 56.52 -119.88 33.41
CA ALA A 225 55.95 -121.23 33.30
C ALA A 225 55.36 -121.51 31.89
N LEU A 226 56.00 -120.98 30.84
CA LEU A 226 55.43 -120.81 29.50
C LEU A 226 55.68 -121.99 28.53
N GLU A 227 56.47 -122.99 28.93
CA GLU A 227 57.01 -124.01 28.03
C GLU A 227 56.24 -125.35 28.04
N THR A 228 55.60 -125.72 29.16
CA THR A 228 54.91 -127.02 29.30
C THR A 228 53.53 -127.08 28.66
N GLU A 229 52.80 -125.96 28.61
CA GLU A 229 51.38 -125.96 28.23
C GLU A 229 51.13 -125.74 26.72
N LYS A 230 52.20 -125.65 25.91
CA LYS A 230 52.14 -125.50 24.43
C LYS A 230 51.44 -126.65 23.69
N ARG A 231 51.03 -127.73 24.38
CA ARG A 231 50.23 -128.83 23.80
C ARG A 231 48.72 -128.75 24.08
N ARG A 232 48.25 -127.93 25.03
CA ARG A 232 46.81 -127.60 25.17
C ARG A 232 46.35 -126.46 24.25
N VAL A 233 47.30 -125.67 23.73
CA VAL A 233 47.01 -124.50 22.89
C VAL A 233 46.18 -124.87 21.66
N GLN A 234 46.43 -126.02 21.02
CA GLN A 234 45.80 -126.34 19.73
C GLN A 234 44.28 -126.55 19.82
N ASP A 235 43.79 -127.14 20.93
CA ASP A 235 42.35 -127.30 21.17
C ASP A 235 41.71 -125.99 21.63
N LEU A 236 42.45 -125.18 22.40
CA LEU A 236 41.99 -123.87 22.86
C LEU A 236 41.91 -122.84 21.72
N GLU A 237 42.78 -122.89 20.71
CA GLU A 237 42.72 -122.02 19.53
C GLU A 237 41.37 -122.15 18.80
N ASN A 238 40.84 -123.37 18.67
CA ASN A 238 39.56 -123.66 18.00
C ASN A 238 38.32 -123.18 18.77
N HIS A 239 38.42 -123.01 20.10
CA HIS A 239 37.37 -122.33 20.88
C HIS A 239 37.58 -120.81 20.92
N LEU A 240 38.82 -120.34 20.91
CA LEU A 240 39.14 -118.92 20.92
C LEU A 240 38.72 -118.24 19.62
N THR A 241 38.79 -118.91 18.46
CA THR A 241 38.26 -118.40 17.19
C THR A 241 36.75 -118.19 17.23
N GLN A 242 35.96 -119.18 17.68
CA GLN A 242 34.50 -119.03 17.84
C GLN A 242 34.14 -117.93 18.85
N GLN A 243 34.84 -117.86 20.00
CA GLN A 243 34.60 -116.81 20.99
C GLN A 243 35.00 -115.41 20.46
N LYS A 244 36.00 -115.36 19.58
CA LYS A 244 36.40 -114.14 18.87
C LYS A 244 35.35 -113.71 17.84
N GLU A 245 34.78 -114.60 17.04
CA GLU A 245 33.69 -114.24 16.11
C GLU A 245 32.44 -113.72 16.84
N VAL A 246 32.07 -114.34 17.97
CA VAL A 246 30.95 -113.86 18.81
C VAL A 246 31.23 -112.49 19.45
N SER A 247 32.46 -112.22 19.88
CA SER A 247 32.82 -110.90 20.42
C SER A 247 33.01 -109.84 19.33
N GLU A 248 33.57 -110.17 18.17
CA GLU A 248 33.71 -109.26 17.04
C GLU A 248 32.35 -108.90 16.41
N SER A 249 31.42 -109.84 16.31
CA SER A 249 30.04 -109.56 15.87
C SER A 249 29.25 -108.71 16.88
N SER A 250 29.41 -108.94 18.19
CA SER A 250 28.86 -108.08 19.24
C SER A 250 29.43 -106.65 19.18
N ILE A 251 30.76 -106.52 19.04
CA ILE A 251 31.44 -105.23 18.85
C ILE A 251 31.00 -104.55 17.54
N ALA A 252 30.74 -105.29 16.46
CA ALA A 252 30.22 -104.75 15.22
C ALA A 252 28.78 -104.23 15.39
N HIS A 253 27.93 -104.94 16.13
CA HIS A 253 26.56 -104.51 16.43
C HIS A 253 26.54 -103.20 17.24
N GLU A 254 27.31 -103.12 18.34
CA GLU A 254 27.39 -101.88 19.13
C GLU A 254 28.06 -100.73 18.34
N LYS A 255 29.06 -101.01 17.48
CA LYS A 255 29.61 -99.99 16.56
C LYS A 255 28.56 -99.48 15.57
N GLN A 256 27.69 -100.34 15.05
CA GLN A 256 26.61 -99.94 14.14
C GLN A 256 25.55 -99.10 14.87
N LYS A 257 25.11 -99.55 16.04
CA LYS A 257 24.19 -98.84 16.94
C LYS A 257 24.72 -97.47 17.37
N ALA A 258 26.03 -97.35 17.60
CA ALA A 258 26.71 -96.08 17.86
C ALA A 258 26.75 -95.16 16.62
N ARG A 259 27.03 -95.70 15.42
CA ARG A 259 26.96 -94.93 14.15
C ARG A 259 25.56 -94.38 13.91
N GLU A 260 24.52 -95.18 14.13
CA GLU A 260 23.13 -94.75 14.01
C GLU A 260 22.73 -93.71 15.06
N ALA A 261 23.34 -93.72 16.25
CA ALA A 261 23.16 -92.66 17.23
C ALA A 261 23.81 -91.35 16.77
N ILE A 262 25.06 -91.40 16.29
CA ILE A 262 25.79 -90.25 15.76
C ILE A 262 25.04 -89.64 14.55
N GLU A 263 24.54 -90.46 13.62
CA GLU A 263 23.77 -90.00 12.46
C GLU A 263 22.40 -89.40 12.86
N ARG A 264 21.77 -89.89 13.94
CA ARG A 264 20.56 -89.27 14.50
C ARG A 264 20.84 -87.91 15.14
N GLU A 265 21.94 -87.74 15.88
CA GLU A 265 22.33 -86.42 16.39
C GLU A 265 22.77 -85.47 15.27
N ARG A 266 23.47 -85.97 14.24
CA ARG A 266 23.87 -85.17 13.07
C ARG A 266 22.66 -84.55 12.36
N ARG A 267 21.56 -85.31 12.21
CA ARG A 267 20.29 -84.79 11.65
C ARG A 267 19.64 -83.75 12.55
N ARG A 268 19.70 -83.92 13.88
CA ARG A 268 19.21 -82.92 14.85
C ARG A 268 20.03 -81.63 14.81
N VAL A 269 21.35 -81.72 14.66
CA VAL A 269 22.22 -80.56 14.43
C VAL A 269 21.84 -79.86 13.13
N GLN A 270 21.67 -80.59 12.02
CA GLN A 270 21.25 -80.00 10.75
C GLN A 270 19.88 -79.31 10.84
N ASP A 271 18.91 -79.91 11.54
CA ASP A 271 17.59 -79.32 11.80
C ASP A 271 17.64 -78.08 12.71
N LEU A 272 18.64 -77.95 13.58
CA LEU A 272 18.88 -76.77 14.40
C LEU A 272 19.58 -75.68 13.59
N GLU A 273 20.62 -76.01 12.81
CA GLU A 273 21.28 -75.10 11.87
C GLU A 273 20.26 -74.47 10.91
N ASN A 274 19.37 -75.28 10.31
CA ASN A 274 18.32 -74.83 9.40
C ASN A 274 17.27 -73.91 10.06
N ARG A 275 17.10 -73.96 11.38
CA ARG A 275 16.23 -73.03 12.14
C ARG A 275 16.98 -71.75 12.48
N LEU A 276 18.28 -71.86 12.78
CA LEU A 276 19.15 -70.74 13.14
C LEU A 276 19.45 -69.85 11.93
N THR A 277 19.65 -70.43 10.74
CA THR A 277 19.72 -69.67 9.48
C THR A 277 18.43 -68.92 9.20
N LYS A 278 17.26 -69.59 9.32
CA LYS A 278 15.96 -68.93 9.12
C LYS A 278 15.70 -67.81 10.14
N GLN A 279 16.05 -68.02 11.42
CA GLN A 279 15.95 -66.97 12.43
C GLN A 279 16.90 -65.80 12.14
N LYS A 280 18.07 -66.05 11.55
CA LYS A 280 18.97 -64.99 11.08
C LYS A 280 18.37 -64.21 9.91
N GLU A 281 17.81 -64.87 8.89
CA GLU A 281 17.09 -64.23 7.79
C GLU A 281 15.91 -63.37 8.29
N GLU A 282 15.14 -63.87 9.27
CA GLU A 282 14.07 -63.12 9.94
C GLU A 282 14.57 -61.96 10.82
N MET A 283 15.85 -61.93 11.20
CA MET A 283 16.47 -60.79 11.88
C MET A 283 17.05 -59.79 10.88
N ASP A 284 17.75 -60.25 9.85
CA ASP A 284 18.32 -59.42 8.78
C ASP A 284 17.20 -58.63 8.06
N PHE A 285 16.03 -59.25 7.82
CA PHE A 285 14.85 -58.56 7.29
C PHE A 285 14.23 -57.53 8.25
N LYS A 286 14.34 -57.72 9.57
CA LYS A 286 13.90 -56.73 10.57
C LYS A 286 14.85 -55.53 10.60
N VAL A 287 16.16 -55.77 10.55
CA VAL A 287 17.19 -54.71 10.46
C VAL A 287 16.97 -53.86 9.22
N GLN A 288 16.82 -54.47 8.04
CA GLN A 288 16.51 -53.74 6.80
C GLN A 288 15.24 -52.88 6.89
N LYS A 289 14.23 -53.34 7.63
CA LYS A 289 13.00 -52.57 7.88
C LYS A 289 13.21 -51.44 8.90
N GLU A 290 14.06 -51.64 9.89
CA GLU A 290 14.46 -50.62 10.86
C GLU A 290 15.29 -49.51 10.19
N ASP A 291 16.22 -49.86 9.30
CA ASP A 291 16.98 -48.91 8.48
C ASP A 291 16.04 -48.04 7.62
N VAL A 292 15.10 -48.65 6.90
CA VAL A 292 14.10 -47.91 6.09
C VAL A 292 13.21 -47.01 6.95
N LEU A 293 12.88 -47.39 8.18
CA LEU A 293 12.13 -46.54 9.11
C LEU A 293 12.99 -45.41 9.68
N ASN A 294 14.27 -45.65 9.94
CA ASN A 294 15.23 -44.63 10.39
C ASN A 294 15.51 -43.59 9.30
N ASP A 295 15.60 -43.99 8.03
CA ASP A 295 15.77 -43.04 6.92
C ASP A 295 14.47 -42.24 6.67
N GLN A 296 13.30 -42.87 6.73
CA GLN A 296 12.02 -42.14 6.71
C GLN A 296 11.88 -41.15 7.88
N LEU A 297 12.45 -41.46 9.05
CA LEU A 297 12.49 -40.56 10.20
C LEU A 297 13.47 -39.39 9.98
N LYS A 298 14.65 -39.62 9.36
CA LYS A 298 15.58 -38.55 8.96
C LYS A 298 14.94 -37.59 7.96
N ASP A 299 14.28 -38.13 6.92
CA ASP A 299 13.61 -37.31 5.91
C ASP A 299 12.49 -36.45 6.54
N ALA A 300 11.69 -37.04 7.44
CA ALA A 300 10.67 -36.32 8.19
C ALA A 300 11.27 -35.21 9.08
N LEU A 301 12.39 -35.48 9.76
CA LEU A 301 13.10 -34.48 10.57
C LEU A 301 13.69 -33.36 9.70
N ALA A 302 14.27 -33.67 8.54
CA ALA A 302 14.78 -32.68 7.60
C ALA A 302 13.67 -31.76 7.06
N MET A 303 12.50 -32.32 6.71
CA MET A 303 11.33 -31.53 6.32
C MET A 303 10.82 -30.64 7.47
N VAL A 304 10.90 -31.10 8.72
CA VAL A 304 10.55 -30.28 9.90
C VAL A 304 11.58 -29.17 10.12
N GLU A 305 12.88 -29.42 10.00
CA GLU A 305 13.93 -28.38 10.07
C GLU A 305 13.77 -27.32 8.97
N GLU A 306 13.46 -27.71 7.74
CA GLU A 306 13.20 -26.76 6.65
C GLU A 306 11.90 -25.96 6.90
N SER A 307 10.86 -26.61 7.41
CA SER A 307 9.62 -25.97 7.86
C SER A 307 9.80 -25.05 9.08
N GLN A 308 10.87 -25.24 9.86
CA GLN A 308 11.26 -24.41 10.99
C GLN A 308 12.03 -23.18 10.50
N ARG A 309 13.08 -23.37 9.68
CA ARG A 309 13.90 -22.31 9.08
C ARG A 309 13.09 -21.34 8.21
N THR A 310 12.10 -21.85 7.48
CA THR A 310 11.18 -21.02 6.68
C THR A 310 10.35 -20.11 7.58
N LYS A 311 9.71 -20.64 8.62
CA LYS A 311 8.97 -19.85 9.64
C LYS A 311 9.84 -18.84 10.36
N GLU A 312 11.07 -19.20 10.73
CA GLU A 312 12.04 -18.27 11.33
C GLU A 312 12.37 -17.12 10.37
N SER A 313 12.57 -17.42 9.08
CA SER A 313 12.75 -16.40 8.04
C SER A 313 11.52 -15.50 7.84
N GLU A 314 10.32 -16.01 8.12
CA GLU A 314 9.06 -15.27 8.03
C GLU A 314 8.80 -14.41 9.27
N SER A 315 9.16 -14.90 10.48
CA SER A 315 9.17 -14.10 11.71
C SER A 315 10.11 -12.90 11.57
N LEU A 316 11.35 -13.12 11.12
CA LEU A 316 12.32 -12.05 10.90
C LEU A 316 11.86 -11.02 9.85
N LYS A 317 11.11 -11.45 8.81
CA LYS A 317 10.47 -10.53 7.85
C LYS A 317 9.33 -9.74 8.51
N ALA A 318 8.48 -10.39 9.30
CA ALA A 318 7.38 -9.75 10.01
C ALA A 318 7.88 -8.74 11.06
N GLU A 319 8.94 -9.08 11.81
CA GLU A 319 9.63 -8.20 12.75
C GLU A 319 10.27 -7.01 12.03
N SER A 320 10.92 -7.21 10.88
CA SER A 320 11.45 -6.11 10.06
C SER A 320 10.35 -5.18 9.53
N LEU A 321 9.19 -5.73 9.13
CA LEU A 321 8.03 -4.94 8.71
C LEU A 321 7.39 -4.18 9.88
N ALA A 322 7.30 -4.79 11.07
CA ALA A 322 6.82 -4.13 12.28
C ALA A 322 7.76 -3.00 12.72
N MET A 323 9.09 -3.20 12.62
CA MET A 323 10.08 -2.17 12.91
C MET A 323 9.95 -0.97 11.97
N LYS A 324 9.81 -1.21 10.65
CA LYS A 324 9.55 -0.17 9.64
C LYS A 324 8.22 0.55 9.85
N LEU A 325 7.18 -0.16 10.30
CA LEU A 325 5.89 0.46 10.65
C LEU A 325 6.02 1.38 11.87
N ASN A 326 6.76 0.97 12.90
CA ASN A 326 7.03 1.79 14.08
C ASN A 326 7.91 3.02 13.73
N GLU A 327 8.87 2.86 12.83
CA GLU A 327 9.70 3.94 12.30
C GLU A 327 8.86 4.98 11.54
N ALA A 328 7.99 4.53 10.61
CA ALA A 328 7.06 5.41 9.90
C ALA A 328 6.04 6.11 10.82
N LEU A 329 5.59 5.44 11.89
CA LEU A 329 4.74 6.06 12.93
C LEU A 329 5.49 7.13 13.74
N ALA A 330 6.77 6.90 14.06
CA ALA A 330 7.61 7.89 14.71
C ALA A 330 7.86 9.10 13.79
N GLU A 331 8.17 8.87 12.51
CA GLU A 331 8.29 9.95 11.52
C GLU A 331 7.01 10.79 11.46
N LEU A 332 5.84 10.15 11.39
CA LEU A 332 4.51 10.80 11.35
C LEU A 332 4.25 11.65 12.61
N GLU A 333 4.56 11.16 13.80
CA GLU A 333 4.42 11.95 15.03
C GLU A 333 5.43 13.12 15.10
N THR A 334 6.65 12.98 14.56
CA THR A 334 7.54 14.16 14.43
C THR A 334 7.02 15.16 13.39
N ALA A 335 6.40 14.69 12.29
CA ALA A 335 5.81 15.54 11.27
C ALA A 335 4.61 16.32 11.81
N LYS A 336 3.72 15.65 12.55
CA LYS A 336 2.61 16.23 13.31
C LYS A 336 3.10 17.27 14.34
N THR A 337 4.16 16.96 15.09
CA THR A 337 4.79 17.92 16.03
C THR A 337 5.36 19.14 15.31
N LYS A 338 6.04 18.94 14.16
CA LYS A 338 6.53 20.04 13.30
C LYS A 338 5.37 20.89 12.76
N MET A 339 4.24 20.26 12.40
CA MET A 339 3.04 20.95 11.90
C MET A 339 2.42 21.83 13.00
N ILE A 340 2.22 21.31 14.21
CA ILE A 340 1.71 22.07 15.37
C ILE A 340 2.64 23.27 15.69
N MET A 341 3.95 23.09 15.64
CA MET A 341 4.90 24.21 15.79
C MET A 341 4.79 25.24 14.65
N MET A 342 4.48 24.81 13.42
CA MET A 342 4.29 25.72 12.29
C MET A 342 2.96 26.47 12.37
N GLU A 343 1.87 25.81 12.78
CA GLU A 343 0.59 26.44 13.08
C GLU A 343 0.72 27.48 14.19
N GLY A 344 1.44 27.16 15.28
CA GLY A 344 1.74 28.11 16.35
C GLY A 344 2.55 29.34 15.87
N ARG A 345 3.52 29.13 14.97
CA ARG A 345 4.26 30.25 14.34
C ARG A 345 3.37 31.11 13.43
N ILE A 346 2.49 30.49 12.64
CA ILE A 346 1.53 31.19 11.78
C ILE A 346 0.54 31.99 12.64
N GLN A 347 0.01 31.42 13.72
CA GLN A 347 -0.86 32.12 14.67
C GLN A 347 -0.15 33.32 15.32
N LEU A 348 1.11 33.16 15.73
CA LEU A 348 1.91 34.25 16.29
C LEU A 348 2.13 35.37 15.26
N GLN A 349 2.51 35.03 14.02
CA GLN A 349 2.64 36.00 12.92
C GLN A 349 1.31 36.71 12.62
N GLN A 350 0.19 35.98 12.64
CA GLN A 350 -1.16 36.55 12.46
C GLN A 350 -1.51 37.55 13.56
N GLN A 351 -1.10 37.29 14.81
CA GLN A 351 -1.25 38.23 15.93
C GLN A 351 -0.34 39.45 15.79
N THR A 352 0.93 39.28 15.40
CA THR A 352 1.85 40.41 15.14
C THR A 352 1.33 41.33 14.03
N ILE A 353 0.82 40.76 12.93
CA ILE A 353 0.23 41.51 11.82
C ILE A 353 -1.03 42.28 12.26
N LYS A 354 -1.87 41.69 13.13
CA LYS A 354 -3.01 42.39 13.72
C LYS A 354 -2.59 43.56 14.59
N ALA A 355 -1.65 43.36 15.51
CA ALA A 355 -1.17 44.43 16.40
C ALA A 355 -0.59 45.63 15.60
N LEU A 356 0.24 45.35 14.58
CA LEU A 356 0.78 46.38 13.69
C LEU A 356 -0.31 47.07 12.86
N HIS A 357 -1.39 46.37 12.49
CA HIS A 357 -2.53 46.98 11.80
C HIS A 357 -3.34 47.88 12.73
N GLU A 358 -3.61 47.45 13.96
CA GLU A 358 -4.33 48.20 15.00
C GLU A 358 -3.55 49.47 15.41
N GLU A 359 -2.22 49.38 15.51
CA GLU A 359 -1.31 50.52 15.72
C GLU A 359 -1.30 51.50 14.52
N ARG A 360 -1.33 50.97 13.28
CA ARG A 360 -1.40 51.79 12.06
C ARG A 360 -2.73 52.51 11.88
N GLU A 361 -3.84 51.90 12.30
CA GLU A 361 -5.17 52.51 12.24
C GLU A 361 -5.40 53.52 13.39
N SER A 362 -4.82 53.30 14.57
CA SER A 362 -4.93 54.26 15.70
C SER A 362 -4.14 55.56 15.48
N LEU A 363 -3.13 55.55 14.60
CA LEU A 363 -2.37 56.75 14.21
C LEU A 363 -3.04 57.62 13.14
N LYS A 364 -4.02 57.10 12.37
CA LYS A 364 -4.69 57.88 11.32
C LYS A 364 -5.41 59.16 11.81
N PRO A 365 -6.20 59.14 12.90
CA PRO A 365 -7.07 60.27 13.24
C PRO A 365 -6.30 61.57 13.49
N GLY A 366 -5.10 61.50 14.09
CA GLY A 366 -4.27 62.68 14.32
C GLY A 366 -3.84 63.38 13.03
N PHE A 367 -3.40 62.61 12.02
CA PHE A 367 -3.05 63.19 10.71
C PHE A 367 -4.28 63.75 9.97
N GLU A 368 -5.46 63.14 10.14
CA GLU A 368 -6.71 63.67 9.57
C GLU A 368 -7.13 64.99 10.26
N GLU A 369 -6.95 65.10 11.57
CA GLU A 369 -7.22 66.30 12.37
C GLU A 369 -6.24 67.46 12.05
N GLU A 370 -4.94 67.18 11.92
CA GLU A 370 -3.95 68.15 11.45
C GLU A 370 -4.28 68.68 10.04
N VAL A 371 -4.62 67.78 9.11
CA VAL A 371 -5.00 68.15 7.73
C VAL A 371 -6.32 68.93 7.70
N MET A 372 -7.25 68.67 8.62
CA MET A 372 -8.45 69.50 8.80
C MET A 372 -8.10 70.91 9.31
N GLY A 373 -7.20 71.01 10.29
CA GLY A 373 -6.71 72.29 10.83
C GLY A 373 -6.07 73.18 9.76
N TYR A 374 -5.14 72.64 8.96
CA TYR A 374 -4.49 73.40 7.88
C TYR A 374 -5.47 73.83 6.77
N LYS A 375 -6.46 73.00 6.42
CA LYS A 375 -7.52 73.37 5.46
C LYS A 375 -8.35 74.56 5.95
N GLU A 376 -8.72 74.58 7.22
CA GLU A 376 -9.51 75.70 7.77
C GLU A 376 -8.67 76.97 7.89
N GLN A 377 -7.38 76.89 8.28
CA GLN A 377 -6.47 78.04 8.25
C GLN A 377 -6.36 78.66 6.86
N ILE A 378 -6.19 77.86 5.81
CA ILE A 378 -6.14 78.31 4.41
C ILE A 378 -7.45 78.99 3.99
N LYS A 379 -8.60 78.44 4.41
CA LYS A 379 -9.93 79.02 4.19
C LYS A 379 -10.11 80.38 4.89
N GLN A 380 -9.70 80.50 6.15
CA GLN A 380 -9.78 81.77 6.90
C GLN A 380 -8.83 82.84 6.35
N HIS A 381 -7.58 82.48 6.01
CA HIS A 381 -6.63 83.39 5.40
C HIS A 381 -7.08 83.88 4.02
N SER A 382 -7.58 83.00 3.15
CA SER A 382 -8.06 83.40 1.82
C SER A 382 -9.26 84.35 1.88
N LEU A 383 -10.23 84.10 2.78
CA LEU A 383 -11.36 85.02 3.02
C LEU A 383 -10.89 86.39 3.55
N THR A 384 -9.90 86.41 4.43
CA THR A 384 -9.32 87.64 4.99
C THR A 384 -8.60 88.46 3.92
N ILE A 385 -7.80 87.81 3.07
CA ILE A 385 -7.10 88.46 1.95
C ILE A 385 -8.11 89.13 0.99
N VAL A 386 -9.16 88.41 0.55
CA VAL A 386 -10.18 88.96 -0.36
C VAL A 386 -10.91 90.17 0.25
N ASN A 387 -11.18 90.16 1.56
CA ASN A 387 -11.80 91.30 2.24
C ASN A 387 -10.86 92.51 2.36
N LEU A 388 -9.56 92.29 2.56
CA LEU A 388 -8.55 93.37 2.58
C LEU A 388 -8.32 93.94 1.17
N GLU A 389 -8.21 93.11 0.14
CA GLU A 389 -8.10 93.55 -1.27
C GLU A 389 -9.32 94.40 -1.69
N LYS A 390 -10.52 94.02 -1.24
CA LYS A 390 -11.76 94.78 -1.46
C LYS A 390 -11.82 96.10 -0.68
N ARG A 391 -11.13 96.22 0.46
CA ARG A 391 -10.91 97.51 1.15
C ARG A 391 -9.90 98.36 0.40
N LEU A 392 -8.73 97.80 0.08
CA LEU A 392 -7.64 98.47 -0.62
C LEU A 392 -8.13 99.14 -1.91
N LYS A 393 -8.91 98.42 -2.73
CA LYS A 393 -9.51 98.94 -3.96
C LYS A 393 -10.36 100.20 -3.73
N LYS A 394 -11.14 100.26 -2.64
CA LYS A 394 -11.93 101.45 -2.29
C LYS A 394 -11.07 102.62 -1.84
N VAL A 395 -9.99 102.36 -1.10
CA VAL A 395 -9.06 103.42 -0.66
C VAL A 395 -8.31 103.99 -1.87
N THR A 396 -7.89 103.16 -2.83
CA THR A 396 -7.31 103.64 -4.09
C THR A 396 -8.31 104.41 -4.97
N GLU A 397 -9.58 103.97 -5.03
CA GLU A 397 -10.66 104.71 -5.73
C GLU A 397 -11.00 106.05 -5.06
N HIS A 398 -10.69 106.22 -3.76
CA HIS A 398 -10.84 107.47 -3.03
C HIS A 398 -9.62 108.39 -3.23
N HIS A 399 -8.42 107.82 -3.15
CA HIS A 399 -7.14 108.50 -3.41
C HIS A 399 -7.14 109.15 -4.81
N GLN A 400 -7.51 108.39 -5.84
CA GLN A 400 -7.61 108.87 -7.22
C GLN A 400 -8.57 110.07 -7.38
N LYS A 401 -9.69 110.10 -6.63
CA LYS A 401 -10.62 111.23 -6.67
C LYS A 401 -10.05 112.49 -6.04
N ILE A 402 -9.34 112.36 -4.92
CA ILE A 402 -8.66 113.52 -4.31
C ILE A 402 -7.54 114.03 -5.23
N GLU A 403 -6.80 113.15 -5.92
CA GLU A 403 -5.82 113.54 -6.94
C GLU A 403 -6.48 114.25 -8.15
N GLU A 404 -7.61 113.74 -8.65
CA GLU A 404 -8.41 114.40 -9.71
C GLU A 404 -8.94 115.77 -9.27
N GLU A 405 -9.47 115.88 -8.05
CA GLU A 405 -9.97 117.14 -7.48
C GLU A 405 -8.84 118.17 -7.33
N LEU A 406 -7.68 117.79 -6.76
CA LEU A 406 -6.49 118.66 -6.71
C LEU A 406 -6.01 119.07 -8.11
N ALA A 407 -6.06 118.17 -9.10
CA ALA A 407 -5.71 118.48 -10.48
C ALA A 407 -6.69 119.50 -11.09
N THR A 408 -7.99 119.42 -10.81
CA THR A 408 -8.95 120.45 -11.28
C THR A 408 -8.74 121.79 -10.60
N LEU A 409 -8.52 121.83 -9.28
CA LEU A 409 -8.24 123.06 -8.53
C LEU A 409 -7.00 123.78 -9.09
N LYS A 410 -5.89 123.04 -9.27
CA LYS A 410 -4.61 123.55 -9.77
C LYS A 410 -4.65 124.07 -11.22
N ASN A 411 -5.63 123.65 -12.02
CA ASN A 411 -5.87 124.18 -13.36
C ASN A 411 -6.67 125.50 -13.35
N ASN A 412 -7.43 125.80 -12.28
CA ASN A 412 -8.21 127.04 -12.19
C ASN A 412 -7.33 128.27 -11.87
N ASP A 413 -6.27 128.11 -11.06
CA ASP A 413 -5.38 129.23 -10.70
C ASP A 413 -4.66 129.83 -11.91
N LEU A 414 -4.34 129.01 -12.93
CA LEU A 414 -3.70 129.44 -14.18
C LEU A 414 -4.59 130.31 -15.09
N ALA A 415 -5.88 130.48 -14.76
CA ALA A 415 -6.83 131.22 -15.59
C ALA A 415 -6.99 132.71 -15.20
N GLN A 416 -6.48 133.16 -14.04
CA GLN A 416 -6.77 134.50 -13.51
C GLN A 416 -5.59 135.48 -13.53
N GLU A 417 -4.34 135.03 -13.70
CA GLU A 417 -3.16 135.91 -13.79
C GLU A 417 -2.83 136.36 -15.23
N LYS A 418 -3.58 137.35 -15.78
CA LYS A 418 -3.12 138.19 -16.92
C LYS A 418 -4.01 139.40 -17.25
N ALA A 419 -3.96 140.46 -16.44
CA ALA A 419 -4.48 141.79 -16.82
C ALA A 419 -3.78 142.98 -16.13
N THR A 420 -3.01 143.75 -16.92
CA THR A 420 -2.84 145.23 -16.83
C THR A 420 -2.19 145.90 -15.59
N GLN A 421 -0.88 146.20 -15.74
CA GLN A 421 -0.20 147.49 -15.49
C GLN A 421 -0.30 148.26 -14.13
N GLN A 422 0.80 148.18 -13.37
CA GLN A 422 1.74 149.29 -13.04
C GLN A 422 1.28 150.57 -12.27
N ASP A 423 1.79 150.66 -11.03
CA ASP A 423 2.31 151.82 -10.24
C ASP A 423 1.53 152.40 -9.03
N ARG A 424 2.30 152.54 -7.93
CA ARG A 424 2.10 153.23 -6.63
C ARG A 424 1.04 152.77 -5.59
N PRO A 425 1.22 153.15 -4.29
CA PRO A 425 0.62 152.46 -3.11
C PRO A 425 -0.22 153.43 -2.21
N PRO A 426 -0.57 153.14 -0.94
CA PRO A 426 -0.55 151.88 -0.18
C PRO A 426 -1.92 151.47 0.41
N GLY A 427 -2.12 150.18 0.72
CA GLY A 427 -3.33 149.67 1.39
C GLY A 427 -3.21 148.19 1.78
N PRO A 428 -3.95 147.70 2.80
CA PRO A 428 -3.62 146.45 3.49
C PRO A 428 -4.17 145.18 2.81
N PRO A 429 -3.43 144.05 2.86
CA PRO A 429 -3.92 142.75 2.43
C PRO A 429 -4.68 142.01 3.54
N LEU A 430 -5.84 141.47 3.22
CA LEU A 430 -6.51 140.39 3.96
C LEU A 430 -7.09 139.38 2.96
N GLU A 431 -7.40 138.16 3.43
CA GLU A 431 -8.15 137.12 2.69
C GLU A 431 -7.47 136.45 1.47
N SER A 432 -6.31 135.83 1.68
CA SER A 432 -5.89 134.63 0.90
C SER A 432 -5.96 133.32 1.71
N ARG A 433 -5.81 133.41 3.04
CA ARG A 433 -5.40 132.33 3.95
C ARG A 433 -6.41 131.19 4.17
N THR A 434 -7.60 131.26 3.58
CA THR A 434 -8.65 130.24 3.72
C THR A 434 -8.59 129.15 2.66
N LYS A 435 -7.94 129.38 1.52
CA LYS A 435 -7.75 128.35 0.47
C LYS A 435 -6.58 127.43 0.79
N ASP A 436 -5.44 127.98 1.18
CA ASP A 436 -4.22 127.23 1.51
C ASP A 436 -4.51 126.14 2.57
N ALA A 437 -5.23 126.51 3.63
CA ALA A 437 -5.59 125.60 4.72
C ALA A 437 -6.52 124.43 4.30
N VAL A 438 -7.27 124.56 3.20
CA VAL A 438 -8.06 123.45 2.63
C VAL A 438 -7.16 122.53 1.81
N CYS A 439 -6.24 123.09 1.01
CA CYS A 439 -5.26 122.32 0.26
C CYS A 439 -4.33 121.52 1.18
N ASP A 440 -3.83 122.13 2.26
CA ASP A 440 -2.99 121.47 3.26
C ASP A 440 -3.72 120.28 3.92
N HIS A 441 -5.01 120.43 4.24
CA HIS A 441 -5.81 119.34 4.82
C HIS A 441 -6.03 118.19 3.83
N MET A 442 -6.32 118.49 2.55
CA MET A 442 -6.44 117.46 1.50
C MET A 442 -5.10 116.74 1.22
N ILE A 443 -3.97 117.41 1.43
CA ILE A 443 -2.62 116.78 1.36
C ILE A 443 -2.39 115.86 2.57
N GLU A 444 -2.83 116.24 3.77
CA GLU A 444 -2.76 115.38 4.96
C GLU A 444 -3.67 114.13 4.82
N ASP A 445 -4.86 114.28 4.24
CA ASP A 445 -5.76 113.18 3.89
C ASP A 445 -5.16 112.23 2.82
N LEU A 446 -4.46 112.77 1.81
CA LEU A 446 -3.71 111.93 0.85
C LEU A 446 -2.59 111.16 1.52
N VAL A 447 -1.82 111.79 2.42
CA VAL A 447 -0.70 111.16 3.12
C VAL A 447 -1.19 110.10 4.12
N THR A 448 -2.34 110.29 4.76
CA THR A 448 -2.94 109.27 5.64
C THR A 448 -3.53 108.11 4.83
N ALA A 449 -4.23 108.37 3.72
CA ALA A 449 -4.71 107.34 2.80
C ALA A 449 -3.55 106.50 2.21
N GLN A 450 -2.44 107.13 1.82
CA GLN A 450 -1.25 106.44 1.31
C GLN A 450 -0.59 105.55 2.38
N LYS A 451 -0.56 105.99 3.65
CA LYS A 451 -0.11 105.16 4.77
C LYS A 451 -1.04 103.96 5.04
N GLU A 452 -2.37 104.12 4.92
CA GLU A 452 -3.29 102.98 5.06
C GLU A 452 -3.14 101.98 3.89
N ILE A 453 -2.96 102.46 2.65
CA ILE A 453 -2.68 101.62 1.47
C ILE A 453 -1.45 100.74 1.71
N LEU A 454 -0.32 101.32 2.13
CA LEU A 454 0.92 100.58 2.39
C LEU A 454 0.75 99.56 3.54
N SER A 455 0.09 99.97 4.63
CA SER A 455 -0.21 99.10 5.78
C SER A 455 -1.08 97.90 5.41
N GLN A 456 -2.19 98.12 4.68
CA GLN A 456 -3.04 97.03 4.20
C GLN A 456 -2.28 96.10 3.23
N GLN A 457 -1.39 96.64 2.40
CA GLN A 457 -0.61 95.87 1.43
C GLN A 457 0.46 94.98 2.10
N GLU A 458 1.11 95.45 3.17
CA GLU A 458 2.04 94.65 3.99
C GLU A 458 1.32 93.49 4.73
N VAL A 459 0.12 93.75 5.27
CA VAL A 459 -0.73 92.70 5.86
C VAL A 459 -1.16 91.66 4.82
N ILE A 460 -1.53 92.09 3.60
CA ILE A 460 -1.83 91.16 2.50
C ILE A 460 -0.60 90.33 2.12
N MET A 461 0.60 90.92 2.07
CA MET A 461 1.83 90.18 1.74
C MET A 461 2.21 89.14 2.79
N SER A 462 2.10 89.46 4.09
CA SER A 462 2.37 88.51 5.16
C SER A 462 1.33 87.36 5.19
N LEU A 463 0.04 87.65 5.03
CA LEU A 463 -1.00 86.62 4.91
C LEU A 463 -0.79 85.70 3.69
N ARG A 464 -0.40 86.26 2.53
CA ARG A 464 -0.07 85.47 1.33
C ARG A 464 1.14 84.56 1.56
N LYS A 465 2.18 85.02 2.27
CA LYS A 465 3.33 84.19 2.65
C LYS A 465 2.92 83.01 3.53
N ASN A 466 2.11 83.27 4.56
CA ASN A 466 1.60 82.23 5.46
C ASN A 466 0.73 81.21 4.71
N LEU A 467 -0.06 81.67 3.73
CA LEU A 467 -0.86 80.81 2.84
C LEU A 467 0.03 79.86 2.01
N THR A 468 1.12 80.36 1.43
CA THR A 468 2.07 79.51 0.68
C THR A 468 2.80 78.49 1.57
N GLU A 469 3.14 78.86 2.81
CA GLU A 469 3.82 77.97 3.77
C GLU A 469 2.89 76.87 4.29
N ALA A 470 1.59 77.15 4.46
CA ALA A 470 0.58 76.13 4.75
C ALA A 470 0.37 75.20 3.55
N HIS A 471 0.37 75.72 2.32
CA HIS A 471 0.25 74.91 1.11
C HIS A 471 1.44 73.98 0.87
N SER A 472 2.68 74.39 1.14
CA SER A 472 3.84 73.49 1.04
C SER A 472 3.75 72.36 2.06
N ARG A 473 3.48 72.66 3.35
CA ARG A 473 3.32 71.64 4.39
C ARG A 473 2.24 70.59 4.04
N MET A 474 1.09 71.01 3.52
CA MET A 474 0.07 70.06 3.04
C MET A 474 0.52 69.25 1.82
N SER A 475 1.34 69.82 0.93
CA SER A 475 1.89 69.11 -0.23
C SER A 475 2.91 68.05 0.19
N ASP A 476 3.76 68.37 1.17
CA ASP A 476 4.78 67.47 1.70
C ASP A 476 4.14 66.30 2.46
N LEU A 477 3.18 66.58 3.35
CA LEU A 477 2.37 65.55 4.03
C LEU A 477 1.61 64.66 3.03
N ARG A 478 1.07 65.22 1.95
CA ARG A 478 0.43 64.46 0.88
C ARG A 478 1.43 63.60 0.11
N GLY A 479 2.64 64.09 -0.11
CA GLY A 479 3.74 63.33 -0.73
C GLY A 479 4.16 62.14 0.13
N GLU A 480 4.41 62.38 1.43
CA GLU A 480 4.74 61.33 2.40
C GLU A 480 3.64 60.26 2.50
N LEU A 481 2.37 60.66 2.62
CA LEU A 481 1.26 59.72 2.72
C LEU A 481 1.19 58.83 1.46
N ASN A 482 1.37 59.41 0.28
CA ASN A 482 1.30 58.71 -1.00
C ASN A 482 2.50 57.76 -1.20
N GLU A 483 3.71 58.16 -0.82
CA GLU A 483 4.90 57.32 -0.93
C GLU A 483 4.90 56.20 0.13
N LYS A 484 4.43 56.46 1.36
CA LYS A 484 4.19 55.43 2.39
C LYS A 484 3.15 54.41 1.92
N GLN A 485 2.03 54.86 1.36
CA GLN A 485 1.01 53.98 0.77
C GLN A 485 1.55 53.17 -0.42
N LYS A 486 2.34 53.78 -1.31
CA LYS A 486 2.97 53.11 -2.46
C LYS A 486 3.95 52.01 -2.03
N VAL A 487 4.89 52.30 -1.12
CA VAL A 487 5.87 51.30 -0.63
C VAL A 487 5.16 50.14 0.08
N GLU A 488 4.05 50.38 0.76
CA GLU A 488 3.23 49.33 1.37
C GLU A 488 2.42 48.54 0.32
N LEU A 489 1.93 49.20 -0.74
CA LEU A 489 1.31 48.54 -1.89
C LEU A 489 2.31 47.62 -2.61
N GLU A 490 3.54 48.08 -2.84
CA GLU A 490 4.62 47.32 -3.47
C GLU A 490 4.99 46.08 -2.64
N ARG A 491 5.07 46.19 -1.31
CA ARG A 491 5.26 45.03 -0.41
C ARG A 491 4.09 44.05 -0.49
N ASN A 492 2.85 44.54 -0.47
CA ASN A 492 1.67 43.69 -0.59
C ASN A 492 1.57 42.99 -1.96
N VAL A 493 1.94 43.69 -3.05
CA VAL A 493 2.05 43.09 -4.39
C VAL A 493 3.13 42.02 -4.43
N ALA A 494 4.30 42.25 -3.82
CA ALA A 494 5.36 41.23 -3.72
C ALA A 494 4.90 39.98 -2.95
N LEU A 495 4.22 40.17 -1.82
CA LEU A 495 3.66 39.07 -1.02
C LEU A 495 2.58 38.29 -1.78
N VAL A 496 1.65 38.98 -2.44
CA VAL A 496 0.61 38.35 -3.28
C VAL A 496 1.21 37.64 -4.49
N GLN A 497 2.28 38.17 -5.09
CA GLN A 497 3.02 37.46 -6.14
C GLN A 497 3.70 36.18 -5.61
N GLN A 498 4.30 36.23 -4.42
CA GLN A 498 4.90 35.03 -3.81
C GLN A 498 3.82 33.98 -3.50
N GLN A 499 2.73 34.36 -2.84
CA GLN A 499 1.60 33.47 -2.56
C GLN A 499 0.99 32.89 -3.84
N ASN A 500 0.92 33.65 -4.95
CA ASN A 500 0.47 33.10 -6.24
C ASN A 500 1.47 32.10 -6.86
N ARG A 501 2.78 32.23 -6.63
CA ARG A 501 3.77 31.21 -7.05
C ARG A 501 3.63 29.94 -6.22
N GLU A 502 3.47 30.06 -4.91
CA GLU A 502 3.27 28.94 -3.99
C GLU A 502 1.94 28.21 -4.27
N LEU A 503 0.85 28.96 -4.47
CA LEU A 503 -0.47 28.44 -4.81
C LEU A 503 -0.50 27.90 -6.26
N GLY A 504 0.32 28.44 -7.17
CA GLY A 504 0.57 27.88 -8.50
C GLY A 504 1.26 26.51 -8.43
N ALA A 505 2.35 26.39 -7.68
CA ALA A 505 3.05 25.11 -7.46
C ALA A 505 2.16 24.10 -6.71
N LEU A 506 1.28 24.56 -5.81
CA LEU A 506 0.29 23.70 -5.17
C LEU A 506 -0.82 23.25 -6.14
N LYS A 507 -1.30 24.13 -7.03
CA LYS A 507 -2.22 23.76 -8.12
C LYS A 507 -1.60 22.77 -9.09
N GLU A 508 -0.32 22.91 -9.41
CA GLU A 508 0.40 21.98 -10.28
C GLU A 508 0.55 20.59 -9.62
N LYS A 509 0.90 20.53 -8.34
CA LYS A 509 0.88 19.28 -7.55
C LYS A 509 -0.51 18.67 -7.45
N MET A 510 -1.54 19.48 -7.23
CA MET A 510 -2.93 19.03 -7.24
C MET A 510 -3.32 18.49 -8.62
N ALA A 511 -2.95 19.13 -9.73
CA ALA A 511 -3.20 18.64 -11.08
C ALA A 511 -2.47 17.32 -11.38
N GLN A 512 -1.24 17.14 -10.87
CA GLN A 512 -0.53 15.86 -10.93
C GLN A 512 -1.29 14.76 -10.17
N VAL A 513 -1.77 15.04 -8.95
CA VAL A 513 -2.61 14.11 -8.17
C VAL A 513 -3.95 13.83 -8.88
N THR A 514 -4.64 14.85 -9.40
CA THR A 514 -5.88 14.68 -10.17
C THR A 514 -5.65 13.84 -11.42
N SER A 515 -4.58 14.07 -12.19
CA SER A 515 -4.28 13.24 -13.37
C SER A 515 -3.97 11.78 -13.01
N LEU A 516 -3.35 11.52 -11.86
CA LEU A 516 -3.16 10.16 -11.33
C LEU A 516 -4.49 9.52 -10.91
N VAL A 517 -5.38 10.27 -10.25
CA VAL A 517 -6.72 9.82 -9.87
C VAL A 517 -7.57 9.55 -11.11
N GLU A 518 -7.69 10.50 -12.04
CA GLU A 518 -8.41 10.29 -13.31
C GLU A 518 -7.83 9.14 -14.15
N LYS A 519 -6.53 8.85 -14.05
CA LYS A 519 -5.92 7.68 -14.68
C LYS A 519 -6.37 6.39 -13.98
N LYS A 520 -6.37 6.37 -12.64
CA LYS A 520 -6.86 5.23 -11.84
C LYS A 520 -8.35 4.99 -11.99
N ASP A 521 -9.15 6.04 -12.13
CA ASP A 521 -10.58 5.96 -12.40
C ASP A 521 -10.87 5.47 -13.83
N ARG A 522 -10.07 5.88 -14.83
CA ARG A 522 -10.12 5.32 -16.19
C ARG A 522 -9.70 3.85 -16.22
N GLU A 523 -8.64 3.48 -15.50
CA GLU A 523 -8.24 2.07 -15.31
C GLU A 523 -9.37 1.26 -14.65
N LEU A 524 -10.02 1.80 -13.60
CA LEU A 524 -11.17 1.18 -12.93
C LEU A 524 -12.42 1.06 -13.80
N GLU A 525 -12.78 2.09 -14.58
CA GLU A 525 -13.98 2.03 -15.42
C GLU A 525 -13.77 1.12 -16.62
N ASN A 526 -12.56 1.09 -17.21
CA ASN A 526 -12.18 0.09 -18.22
C ASN A 526 -12.31 -1.33 -17.66
N LEU A 527 -11.88 -1.58 -16.41
CA LEU A 527 -12.05 -2.88 -15.75
C LEU A 527 -13.54 -3.20 -15.46
N LYS A 528 -14.37 -2.20 -15.12
CA LYS A 528 -15.83 -2.36 -14.97
C LYS A 528 -16.53 -2.62 -16.30
N GLU A 529 -16.09 -2.02 -17.40
CA GLU A 529 -16.62 -2.30 -18.74
C GLU A 529 -16.19 -3.67 -19.26
N ALA A 530 -14.93 -4.07 -19.06
CA ALA A 530 -14.47 -5.44 -19.32
C ALA A 530 -15.27 -6.47 -18.50
N LEU A 531 -15.55 -6.18 -17.23
CA LEU A 531 -16.39 -7.02 -16.37
C LEU A 531 -17.85 -7.07 -16.87
N ARG A 532 -18.45 -5.93 -17.23
CA ARG A 532 -19.80 -5.87 -17.84
C ARG A 532 -19.86 -6.66 -19.15
N ALA A 533 -18.92 -6.48 -20.07
CA ALA A 533 -18.84 -7.23 -21.33
C ALA A 533 -18.65 -8.75 -21.11
N SER A 534 -17.93 -9.14 -20.06
CA SER A 534 -17.76 -10.54 -19.64
C SER A 534 -19.05 -11.12 -19.00
N GLN A 535 -19.85 -10.30 -18.33
CA GLN A 535 -21.15 -10.68 -17.77
C GLN A 535 -22.28 -10.70 -18.82
N GLU A 536 -22.29 -9.77 -19.77
CA GLU A 536 -23.27 -9.75 -20.88
C GLU A 536 -23.09 -11.00 -21.77
N LYS A 537 -21.84 -11.43 -22.01
CA LYS A 537 -21.49 -12.73 -22.63
C LYS A 537 -21.94 -13.96 -21.83
N ARG A 538 -22.46 -13.80 -20.61
CA ARG A 538 -23.03 -14.88 -19.77
C ARG A 538 -24.56 -14.77 -19.60
N ARG A 539 -25.24 -13.87 -20.31
CA ARG A 539 -26.71 -13.85 -20.39
C ARG A 539 -27.21 -14.79 -21.49
N PRO A 540 -28.10 -15.77 -21.19
CA PRO A 540 -28.65 -16.66 -22.21
C PRO A 540 -29.76 -15.98 -23.02
N GLN A 541 -29.63 -15.98 -24.35
CA GLN A 541 -30.73 -15.72 -25.29
C GLN A 541 -31.60 -16.98 -25.47
N PRO A 542 -32.91 -16.88 -25.72
CA PRO A 542 -33.81 -18.02 -25.86
C PRO A 542 -33.62 -18.77 -27.20
N PRO A 543 -34.01 -20.06 -27.29
CA PRO A 543 -33.68 -20.92 -28.43
C PRO A 543 -34.63 -20.74 -29.63
N LYS A 544 -34.07 -20.82 -30.84
CA LYS A 544 -34.77 -21.17 -32.10
C LYS A 544 -33.87 -22.05 -32.99
N GLU A 545 -34.48 -22.66 -34.01
CA GLU A 545 -34.00 -23.92 -34.59
C GLU A 545 -33.07 -23.81 -35.81
N LYS A 546 -32.46 -24.96 -36.16
CA LYS A 546 -31.77 -25.27 -37.44
C LYS A 546 -32.78 -25.23 -38.61
N PRO A 547 -32.43 -25.00 -39.90
CA PRO A 547 -31.40 -25.75 -40.64
C PRO A 547 -30.46 -24.93 -41.58
N PRO A 548 -30.22 -25.22 -42.89
CA PRO A 548 -28.95 -25.83 -43.30
C PRO A 548 -28.15 -25.09 -44.43
N ARG A 549 -27.19 -25.81 -45.02
CA ARG A 549 -26.15 -25.40 -46.01
C ARG A 549 -26.66 -24.63 -47.27
N PRO A 550 -25.82 -23.78 -47.89
CA PRO A 550 -26.16 -23.00 -49.08
C PRO A 550 -26.04 -23.77 -50.41
N ARG A 551 -26.82 -23.34 -51.41
CA ARG A 551 -26.59 -23.50 -52.86
C ARG A 551 -27.18 -22.28 -53.61
N SER A 552 -26.80 -22.11 -54.87
CA SER A 552 -26.88 -20.86 -55.64
C SER A 552 -28.05 -20.74 -56.62
N THR A 553 -28.69 -19.56 -56.67
CA THR A 553 -29.34 -18.88 -57.82
C THR A 553 -29.54 -17.41 -57.38
N ALA A 554 -29.02 -16.36 -58.05
CA ALA A 554 -29.26 -15.84 -59.41
C ALA A 554 -30.38 -14.78 -59.44
N GLN A 555 -30.20 -13.71 -60.25
CA GLN A 555 -31.08 -12.54 -60.46
C GLN A 555 -31.18 -11.56 -59.26
N THR A 556 -31.23 -10.22 -59.40
CA THR A 556 -31.15 -9.34 -60.59
C THR A 556 -30.64 -7.92 -60.22
N CYS A 557 -30.30 -7.13 -61.25
CA CYS A 557 -30.33 -5.65 -61.36
C CYS A 557 -31.22 -4.88 -60.37
N ASP A 558 -30.94 -3.61 -60.02
CA ASP A 558 -30.00 -2.60 -60.57
C ASP A 558 -29.73 -1.50 -59.50
N GLN A 559 -28.89 -0.46 -59.64
CA GLN A 559 -28.08 0.13 -60.74
C GLN A 559 -26.76 0.69 -60.09
N MET A 560 -25.87 1.55 -60.61
CA MET A 560 -25.81 2.45 -61.78
C MET A 560 -24.33 2.71 -62.16
N GLU A 561 -24.05 3.24 -63.35
CA GLU A 561 -22.69 3.59 -63.83
C GLU A 561 -22.42 5.12 -63.86
N PRO A 562 -21.20 5.59 -64.20
CA PRO A 562 -20.90 5.81 -65.63
C PRO A 562 -19.49 5.41 -66.13
N ILE A 563 -19.48 4.52 -67.13
CA ILE A 563 -18.76 4.50 -68.42
C ILE A 563 -17.70 5.60 -68.75
N ILE A 564 -16.60 5.19 -69.45
CA ILE A 564 -15.90 5.82 -70.63
C ILE A 564 -14.33 5.81 -70.58
N THR A 565 -13.73 4.82 -71.30
CA THR A 565 -12.46 4.82 -72.11
C THR A 565 -11.08 5.19 -71.49
N ASP A 566 -9.88 4.81 -71.98
CA ASP A 566 -9.27 3.73 -72.82
C ASP A 566 -7.70 3.95 -72.78
N ILE A 567 -6.73 3.39 -73.55
CA ILE A 567 -6.62 2.46 -74.71
C ILE A 567 -5.20 1.80 -74.76
N PHE A 568 -5.06 0.59 -75.37
CA PHE A 568 -3.81 -0.04 -75.94
C PHE A 568 -2.60 -0.44 -75.01
N VAL A 569 -1.77 -1.47 -75.30
CA VAL A 569 -1.85 -2.63 -76.25
C VAL A 569 -0.82 -3.75 -75.90
N SER A 570 -1.12 -5.02 -76.28
CA SER A 570 -0.19 -6.14 -76.62
C SER A 570 0.74 -6.76 -75.54
N SER A 571 1.08 -8.07 -75.48
CA SER A 571 0.47 -9.34 -75.93
C SER A 571 1.20 -10.56 -75.28
N GLN A 572 0.48 -11.70 -75.19
CA GLN A 572 0.84 -13.15 -75.26
C GLN A 572 2.33 -13.66 -75.26
N GLU A 573 2.67 -14.93 -74.94
CA GLU A 573 1.96 -16.19 -75.25
C GLU A 573 2.30 -17.44 -74.36
N TYR A 574 1.29 -18.30 -74.21
CA TYR A 574 1.13 -19.70 -73.71
C TYR A 574 2.26 -20.77 -73.75
N SER A 575 2.20 -21.78 -72.84
CA SER A 575 2.06 -23.24 -73.16
C SER A 575 2.08 -24.19 -71.92
N VAL A 576 1.44 -25.39 -71.99
CA VAL A 576 1.08 -26.34 -70.90
C VAL A 576 0.74 -27.75 -71.50
N PRO A 577 0.86 -28.97 -70.86
CA PRO A 577 1.73 -29.52 -69.78
C PRO A 577 2.31 -30.97 -70.07
N ARG A 578 2.81 -31.64 -69.01
CA ARG A 578 2.90 -33.13 -68.76
C ARG A 578 3.92 -33.99 -69.52
N PHE A 579 4.72 -34.75 -68.77
CA PHE A 579 4.56 -36.23 -68.66
C PHE A 579 5.12 -36.78 -67.31
N LEU A 580 5.23 -38.10 -67.15
CA LEU A 580 5.38 -38.85 -65.88
C LEU A 580 6.67 -39.70 -65.81
N LEU A 581 6.86 -40.35 -64.65
CA LEU A 581 7.58 -41.63 -64.37
C LEU A 581 9.05 -41.63 -63.85
N ARG A 582 9.16 -42.01 -62.57
CA ARG A 582 9.93 -43.17 -62.01
C ARG A 582 11.49 -43.26 -62.10
N VAL A 583 12.06 -43.45 -60.89
CA VAL A 583 12.92 -44.61 -60.47
C VAL A 583 14.46 -44.58 -60.64
N ASN A 584 15.14 -44.68 -59.47
CA ASN A 584 16.48 -45.28 -59.19
C ASN A 584 17.76 -44.67 -59.80
N CYS A 585 18.95 -44.83 -59.21
CA CYS A 585 19.38 -45.15 -57.82
C CYS A 585 20.93 -44.99 -57.68
N SER A 586 21.45 -44.80 -56.46
CA SER A 586 22.86 -45.02 -56.05
C SER A 586 23.91 -44.01 -56.60
N ARG A 587 25.18 -43.91 -56.16
CA ARG A 587 26.08 -44.61 -55.18
C ARG A 587 27.32 -43.67 -55.00
N PHE A 588 28.02 -43.44 -53.89
CA PHE A 588 28.81 -44.21 -52.88
C PHE A 588 29.02 -43.22 -51.68
N SER A 589 28.97 -43.52 -50.36
CA SER A 589 29.83 -44.36 -49.47
C SER A 589 31.33 -44.00 -49.50
N THR A 590 32.12 -43.96 -48.40
CA THR A 590 32.38 -44.95 -47.31
C THR A 590 33.11 -44.29 -46.11
N CYS A 591 33.30 -44.84 -44.89
CA CYS A 591 32.70 -45.90 -44.04
C CYS A 591 33.35 -45.91 -42.62
N LYS A 592 32.90 -46.83 -41.73
CA LYS A 592 33.19 -47.02 -40.27
C LYS A 592 32.34 -46.10 -39.38
N GLY A 593 31.68 -46.55 -38.29
CA GLY A 593 31.62 -47.86 -37.62
C GLY A 593 31.66 -47.60 -36.09
N GLU A 594 30.82 -48.19 -35.23
CA GLU A 594 29.98 -49.40 -35.33
C GLU A 594 28.58 -49.26 -34.69
N ALA A 595 27.73 -50.26 -34.96
CA ALA A 595 26.58 -50.79 -34.19
C ALA A 595 25.49 -49.87 -33.54
N LEU A 596 24.23 -50.09 -33.98
CA LEU A 596 22.92 -50.01 -33.28
C LEU A 596 22.71 -48.94 -32.16
N ILE A 597 21.65 -48.11 -32.14
CA ILE A 597 20.25 -48.34 -32.56
C ILE A 597 19.63 -47.03 -33.15
N PRO A 598 18.97 -47.05 -34.31
CA PRO A 598 18.22 -45.90 -34.84
C PRO A 598 16.69 -45.98 -34.59
N SER A 599 16.09 -44.80 -34.48
CA SER A 599 14.69 -44.54 -34.16
C SER A 599 13.66 -44.99 -35.22
N LYS A 600 12.44 -45.29 -34.75
CA LYS A 600 11.21 -45.35 -35.56
C LYS A 600 10.15 -44.43 -34.96
N ALA A 601 9.41 -43.74 -35.80
CA ALA A 601 8.21 -42.99 -35.41
C ALA A 601 6.95 -43.89 -35.50
N ALA A 602 5.90 -43.52 -34.73
CA ALA A 602 4.68 -44.30 -34.46
C ALA A 602 4.98 -45.67 -33.79
N ILE A 603 4.44 -45.97 -32.60
CA ILE A 603 3.08 -45.69 -32.12
C ILE A 603 3.13 -45.01 -30.73
N ARG A 604 2.31 -43.96 -30.51
CA ARG A 604 1.97 -43.47 -29.16
C ARG A 604 0.52 -43.84 -28.83
N SER A 605 0.35 -44.87 -28.01
CA SER A 605 -0.90 -45.12 -27.29
C SER A 605 -1.06 -44.09 -26.15
N PRO A 606 -2.28 -43.61 -25.85
CA PRO A 606 -2.47 -42.49 -24.93
C PRO A 606 -2.62 -42.95 -23.47
N GLN A 607 -1.53 -43.00 -22.68
CA GLN A 607 -1.66 -43.41 -21.26
C GLN A 607 -0.63 -42.89 -20.25
N GLU A 608 -0.01 -41.72 -20.49
CA GLU A 608 0.88 -41.04 -19.51
C GLU A 608 0.37 -39.65 -19.06
N GLN A 609 -0.94 -39.52 -18.82
CA GLN A 609 -1.55 -38.36 -18.13
C GLN A 609 -2.76 -38.81 -17.27
N SER A 610 -2.51 -39.40 -16.08
CA SER A 610 -3.59 -39.69 -15.10
C SER A 610 -3.17 -40.01 -13.66
N PHE A 611 -1.90 -40.33 -13.36
CA PHE A 611 -1.53 -40.84 -12.03
C PHE A 611 -1.64 -39.82 -10.89
N CYS A 612 -1.46 -38.52 -11.14
CA CYS A 612 -1.67 -37.47 -10.13
C CYS A 612 -3.15 -37.35 -9.71
N ASP A 613 -4.08 -37.47 -10.66
CA ASP A 613 -5.53 -37.32 -10.42
C ASP A 613 -6.17 -38.49 -9.66
N LEU A 614 -5.50 -39.66 -9.64
CA LEU A 614 -5.92 -40.81 -8.85
C LEU A 614 -5.58 -40.62 -7.36
N GLY A 615 -4.40 -40.06 -7.05
CA GLY A 615 -4.00 -39.77 -5.67
C GLY A 615 -4.95 -38.84 -4.92
N ALA A 616 -5.49 -37.82 -5.62
CA ALA A 616 -6.44 -36.87 -5.06
C ALA A 616 -7.82 -37.48 -4.74
N LYS A 617 -8.24 -38.53 -5.45
CA LYS A 617 -9.55 -39.16 -5.26
C LYS A 617 -9.56 -40.17 -4.11
N CYS A 618 -8.47 -40.91 -3.90
CA CYS A 618 -8.47 -42.06 -2.99
C CYS A 618 -8.41 -41.74 -1.48
N LYS A 619 -8.00 -40.53 -1.05
CA LYS A 619 -7.89 -40.21 0.39
C LYS A 619 -9.24 -40.01 1.11
N GLY A 620 -10.30 -39.62 0.39
CA GLY A 620 -11.64 -39.42 0.98
C GLY A 620 -12.55 -40.65 0.92
N SER A 621 -12.56 -41.37 -0.21
CA SER A 621 -13.63 -42.34 -0.53
C SER A 621 -13.84 -43.44 0.50
N ARG A 622 -12.78 -44.00 1.10
CA ARG A 622 -12.94 -45.05 2.13
C ARG A 622 -13.59 -44.55 3.41
N HIS A 623 -13.29 -43.32 3.84
CA HIS A 623 -13.94 -42.73 5.02
C HIS A 623 -15.39 -42.34 4.72
N GLU A 624 -15.66 -41.73 3.56
CA GLU A 624 -17.03 -41.46 3.11
C GLU A 624 -17.84 -42.77 3.00
N GLU A 625 -17.31 -43.84 2.38
CA GLU A 625 -17.99 -45.14 2.33
C GLU A 625 -18.27 -45.72 3.71
N ILE A 626 -17.31 -45.66 4.65
CA ILE A 626 -17.50 -46.15 6.01
C ILE A 626 -18.58 -45.32 6.73
N ILE A 627 -18.55 -43.99 6.59
CA ILE A 627 -19.56 -43.09 7.17
C ILE A 627 -20.94 -43.34 6.55
N GLN A 628 -21.05 -43.52 5.23
CA GLN A 628 -22.31 -43.83 4.56
C GLN A 628 -22.84 -45.22 4.95
N ARG A 629 -21.98 -46.23 5.09
CA ARG A 629 -22.36 -47.56 5.59
C ARG A 629 -22.81 -47.50 7.06
N GLN A 630 -22.16 -46.70 7.91
CA GLN A 630 -22.56 -46.46 9.29
C GLN A 630 -23.89 -45.69 9.39
N LYS A 631 -24.09 -44.65 8.57
CA LYS A 631 -25.35 -43.89 8.48
C LYS A 631 -26.50 -44.77 7.98
N LYS A 632 -26.26 -45.63 6.98
CA LYS A 632 -27.25 -46.63 6.53
C LYS A 632 -27.63 -47.59 7.67
N ALA A 633 -26.64 -48.19 8.32
CA ALA A 633 -26.87 -49.10 9.45
C ALA A 633 -27.62 -48.42 10.62
N LEU A 634 -27.34 -47.14 10.91
CA LEU A 634 -28.07 -46.37 11.93
C LEU A 634 -29.48 -45.99 11.48
N SER A 635 -29.72 -45.73 10.19
CA SER A 635 -31.08 -45.53 9.67
C SER A 635 -31.91 -46.82 9.72
N GLU A 636 -31.30 -47.98 9.43
CA GLU A 636 -31.92 -49.30 9.58
C GLU A 636 -32.18 -49.64 11.06
N LEU A 637 -31.26 -49.29 11.97
CA LEU A 637 -31.47 -49.45 13.41
C LEU A 637 -32.59 -48.55 13.94
N ARG A 638 -32.63 -47.28 13.54
CA ARG A 638 -33.69 -46.32 13.91
C ARG A 638 -35.03 -46.71 13.31
N ALA A 639 -35.07 -47.27 12.10
CA ALA A 639 -36.28 -47.85 11.53
C ALA A 639 -36.80 -49.03 12.37
N ARG A 640 -35.95 -49.99 12.72
CA ARG A 640 -36.31 -51.12 13.59
C ARG A 640 -36.74 -50.70 15.00
N ILE A 641 -36.09 -49.71 15.60
CA ILE A 641 -36.52 -49.16 16.90
C ILE A 641 -37.92 -48.55 16.75
N LYS A 642 -38.18 -47.79 15.68
CA LYS A 642 -39.49 -47.18 15.43
C LYS A 642 -40.58 -48.20 15.09
N GLU A 643 -40.24 -49.32 14.45
CA GLU A 643 -41.14 -50.47 14.23
C GLU A 643 -41.48 -51.18 15.56
N LEU A 644 -40.49 -51.34 16.45
CA LEU A 644 -40.70 -51.89 17.80
C LEU A 644 -41.51 -50.94 18.69
N GLU A 645 -41.30 -49.63 18.59
CA GLU A 645 -42.13 -48.61 19.26
C GLU A 645 -43.58 -48.65 18.74
N TYR A 646 -43.79 -48.82 17.43
CA TYR A 646 -45.12 -48.99 16.85
C TYR A 646 -45.80 -50.30 17.32
N ALA A 647 -45.06 -51.40 17.38
CA ALA A 647 -45.54 -52.67 17.91
C ALA A 647 -45.85 -52.61 19.42
N GLY A 648 -45.12 -51.81 20.19
CA GLY A 648 -45.39 -51.53 21.60
C GLY A 648 -46.57 -50.60 21.87
N SER A 649 -47.06 -49.87 20.85
CA SER A 649 -48.11 -48.86 21.01
C SER A 649 -49.53 -49.36 20.73
N SER A 650 -49.72 -50.62 20.31
CA SER A 650 -51.03 -51.12 19.86
C SER A 650 -51.92 -51.69 20.98
N ASN A 651 -51.90 -51.10 22.18
CA ASN A 651 -52.89 -51.41 23.20
C ASN A 651 -53.13 -50.27 24.22
N ASP A 652 -53.52 -49.08 23.72
CA ASP A 652 -54.49 -48.27 24.45
C ASP A 652 -55.29 -47.36 23.50
N LYS A 653 -56.61 -47.29 23.67
CA LYS A 653 -57.52 -46.46 22.86
C LYS A 653 -58.42 -45.60 23.75
N VAL A 654 -57.94 -44.41 24.10
CA VAL A 654 -58.81 -43.30 24.52
C VAL A 654 -58.40 -42.03 23.76
N HIS A 655 -59.41 -41.22 23.43
CA HIS A 655 -59.35 -39.93 22.73
C HIS A 655 -58.30 -38.95 23.31
N GLN A 656 -57.80 -37.93 22.61
CA GLN A 656 -58.56 -37.00 21.75
C GLN A 656 -57.68 -36.10 20.83
N ASN A 657 -58.24 -35.65 19.68
CA ASN A 657 -57.94 -34.44 18.85
C ASN A 657 -56.54 -33.75 18.92
N LYS A 658 -55.76 -33.72 17.81
CA LYS A 658 -55.86 -32.86 16.58
C LYS A 658 -55.23 -31.44 16.66
N SER A 659 -54.10 -31.24 15.98
CA SER A 659 -53.75 -30.05 15.14
C SER A 659 -52.45 -30.40 14.36
N PHE A 660 -52.43 -30.50 13.01
CA PHE A 660 -52.02 -29.44 12.05
C PHE A 660 -50.66 -28.77 12.38
N GLN A 661 -49.65 -28.71 11.50
CA GLN A 661 -49.61 -28.72 10.02
C GLN A 661 -48.48 -29.60 9.40
N ASP A 662 -48.57 -29.81 8.08
CA ASP A 662 -47.76 -30.71 7.23
C ASP A 662 -46.44 -30.13 6.66
N LEU A 663 -45.76 -30.99 5.87
CA LEU A 663 -45.27 -30.70 4.49
C LEU A 663 -43.74 -30.60 4.23
N LYS A 664 -42.98 -31.71 4.36
CA LYS A 664 -41.68 -31.82 3.63
C LYS A 664 -41.12 -33.21 3.26
N THR A 665 -41.86 -34.32 3.40
CA THR A 665 -41.29 -35.68 3.24
C THR A 665 -41.46 -36.34 1.87
N LEU A 666 -42.33 -35.86 0.99
CA LEU A 666 -42.73 -36.55 -0.26
C LEU A 666 -41.72 -36.44 -1.44
N ARG A 667 -40.41 -36.60 -1.19
CA ARG A 667 -39.38 -36.56 -2.27
C ARG A 667 -38.25 -37.59 -2.19
N MET A 668 -38.16 -38.43 -1.15
CA MET A 668 -37.08 -39.43 -1.04
C MET A 668 -37.50 -40.86 -1.46
N GLU A 669 -38.78 -41.21 -1.34
CA GLU A 669 -39.26 -42.60 -1.57
C GLU A 669 -39.07 -43.08 -3.01
N LYS A 670 -39.07 -42.17 -4.00
CA LYS A 670 -39.00 -42.54 -5.43
C LYS A 670 -37.59 -42.90 -5.95
N ASN A 671 -36.55 -42.81 -5.11
CA ASN A 671 -35.18 -43.20 -5.45
C ASN A 671 -34.72 -44.53 -4.81
N VAL A 672 -35.37 -45.01 -3.74
CA VAL A 672 -34.98 -46.28 -3.09
C VAL A 672 -35.26 -47.47 -4.03
N GLN A 673 -36.39 -47.43 -4.75
CA GLN A 673 -36.84 -48.48 -5.66
C GLN A 673 -36.01 -48.66 -6.95
N LYS A 674 -34.87 -47.96 -7.09
CA LYS A 674 -33.96 -48.08 -8.26
C LYS A 674 -32.54 -48.56 -7.93
N MET A 675 -32.25 -48.86 -6.65
CA MET A 675 -30.91 -49.26 -6.19
C MET A 675 -30.80 -50.74 -5.80
N LEU A 676 -31.81 -51.56 -6.07
CA LEU A 676 -31.81 -53.00 -5.76
C LEU A 676 -31.38 -53.90 -6.93
N ASP A 677 -31.42 -53.39 -8.17
CA ASP A 677 -31.15 -54.17 -9.39
C ASP A 677 -29.72 -53.97 -9.93
N ALA A 678 -28.69 -54.19 -9.11
CA ALA A 678 -27.29 -54.04 -9.52
C ALA A 678 -26.30 -55.00 -8.82
N ASN A 679 -26.08 -56.16 -9.44
CA ASN A 679 -25.02 -57.16 -9.21
C ASN A 679 -25.06 -58.00 -7.90
N PRO A 680 -25.05 -59.35 -8.00
CA PRO A 680 -24.92 -60.26 -6.84
C PRO A 680 -23.48 -60.71 -6.61
N ASP A 681 -23.10 -61.02 -5.36
CA ASP A 681 -22.08 -62.03 -5.06
C ASP A 681 -22.04 -62.44 -3.57
N TRP A 682 -21.77 -63.73 -3.30
CA TRP A 682 -21.52 -64.34 -1.97
C TRP A 682 -22.69 -64.34 -0.93
N PRO A 683 -22.73 -65.33 -0.01
CA PRO A 683 -23.66 -66.45 -0.23
C PRO A 683 -24.93 -66.39 0.63
N ALA A 684 -25.95 -67.13 0.18
CA ALA A 684 -27.19 -67.32 0.91
C ALA A 684 -26.97 -68.11 2.22
N LEU A 685 -26.89 -67.40 3.35
CA LEU A 685 -27.25 -68.00 4.64
C LEU A 685 -28.78 -68.05 4.73
N SER A 686 -29.30 -69.27 4.77
CA SER A 686 -30.72 -69.55 4.69
C SER A 686 -31.53 -68.81 5.74
N ARG A 687 -32.60 -68.21 5.25
CA ARG A 687 -33.88 -68.02 5.93
C ARG A 687 -34.10 -69.10 7.02
N ILE A 688 -34.12 -68.65 8.27
CA ILE A 688 -34.95 -69.22 9.35
C ILE A 688 -36.16 -68.28 9.34
N GLU A 689 -37.33 -68.60 8.78
CA GLU A 689 -38.02 -69.89 8.84
C GLU A 689 -38.03 -70.43 10.27
N ILE A 690 -38.52 -69.57 11.17
CA ILE A 690 -39.53 -70.01 12.12
C ILE A 690 -40.63 -70.66 11.29
N GLN A 691 -40.54 -71.98 11.14
CA GLN A 691 -41.57 -72.79 10.51
C GLN A 691 -42.77 -72.80 11.47
N ALA A 692 -43.59 -71.75 11.38
CA ALA A 692 -44.94 -71.76 11.91
C ALA A 692 -45.65 -72.93 11.21
N SER A 693 -45.81 -74.04 11.93
CA SER A 693 -46.47 -75.23 11.43
C SER A 693 -47.92 -74.91 11.12
N GLN A 694 -48.21 -74.70 9.84
CA GLN A 694 -49.56 -74.59 9.30
C GLN A 694 -50.25 -75.96 9.40
N ASN A 695 -50.66 -76.31 10.62
CA ASN A 695 -51.60 -77.37 10.99
C ASN A 695 -51.98 -77.14 12.47
N GLY A 696 -53.08 -76.42 12.71
CA GLY A 696 -53.62 -76.18 14.05
C GLY A 696 -54.49 -74.92 14.16
N PHE A 697 -53.95 -73.74 13.84
CA PHE A 697 -54.58 -72.45 14.15
C PHE A 697 -55.40 -71.84 13.00
N ALA A 698 -56.29 -72.64 12.41
CA ALA A 698 -57.32 -72.17 11.46
C ALA A 698 -58.73 -72.74 11.72
N ASN A 699 -58.87 -73.72 12.63
CA ASN A 699 -60.16 -74.34 12.99
C ASN A 699 -60.39 -74.28 14.51
N LEU A 700 -60.72 -73.09 15.04
CA LEU A 700 -61.31 -72.93 16.39
C LEU A 700 -61.98 -71.54 16.55
N ALA A 701 -62.80 -71.18 15.56
CA ALA A 701 -63.61 -69.96 15.57
C ALA A 701 -65.13 -70.24 15.57
N THR A 702 -65.53 -71.49 15.84
CA THR A 702 -66.93 -71.95 15.89
C THR A 702 -67.15 -73.04 16.96
N GLU A 703 -66.74 -72.79 18.20
CA GLU A 703 -67.26 -73.55 19.34
C GLU A 703 -67.32 -72.71 20.62
N LYS A 704 -68.11 -73.17 21.60
CA LYS A 704 -68.41 -72.42 22.83
C LYS A 704 -67.28 -72.56 23.86
N PRO A 705 -67.16 -71.62 24.81
CA PRO A 705 -66.16 -71.71 25.88
C PRO A 705 -66.54 -72.78 26.90
N GLU A 706 -66.28 -74.04 26.59
CA GLU A 706 -66.01 -75.03 27.63
C GLU A 706 -64.71 -74.64 28.35
N LYS A 707 -64.70 -74.86 29.66
CA LYS A 707 -63.76 -74.20 30.58
C LYS A 707 -62.34 -74.71 30.36
N MET A 708 -61.52 -73.96 29.63
CA MET A 708 -60.06 -74.14 29.61
C MET A 708 -59.56 -74.14 31.05
N ASP A 709 -58.86 -75.19 31.47
CA ASP A 709 -58.54 -75.35 32.89
C ASP A 709 -57.53 -74.27 33.33
N VAL A 710 -57.69 -73.79 34.56
CA VAL A 710 -56.82 -72.77 35.15
C VAL A 710 -55.37 -73.28 35.20
N SER A 711 -55.18 -74.59 35.35
CA SER A 711 -53.86 -75.25 35.25
C SER A 711 -53.23 -75.09 33.86
N GLU A 712 -54.00 -75.33 32.78
CA GLU A 712 -53.51 -75.21 31.40
C GLU A 712 -53.18 -73.75 31.02
N ALA A 713 -54.00 -72.80 31.49
CA ALA A 713 -53.75 -71.37 31.29
C ALA A 713 -52.43 -70.92 31.95
N LEU A 714 -52.19 -71.35 33.19
CA LEU A 714 -50.96 -71.05 33.92
C LEU A 714 -49.75 -71.72 33.25
N ASP A 715 -49.85 -72.99 32.88
CA ASP A 715 -48.83 -73.76 32.17
C ASP A 715 -48.37 -73.10 30.86
N LEU A 716 -49.30 -72.57 30.07
CA LEU A 716 -49.00 -71.84 28.85
C LEU A 716 -48.32 -70.50 29.13
N SER A 717 -48.80 -69.74 30.11
CA SER A 717 -48.20 -68.44 30.49
C SER A 717 -46.77 -68.57 31.00
N GLU A 718 -46.47 -69.64 31.75
CA GLU A 718 -45.13 -69.93 32.24
C GLU A 718 -44.19 -70.33 31.11
N LYS A 719 -44.66 -71.17 30.16
CA LYS A 719 -43.88 -71.54 28.98
C LYS A 719 -43.50 -70.30 28.17
N LEU A 720 -44.46 -69.40 27.92
CA LEU A 720 -44.21 -68.13 27.24
C LEU A 720 -43.19 -67.25 27.97
N TYR A 721 -43.28 -67.15 29.31
CA TYR A 721 -42.28 -66.42 30.11
C TYR A 721 -40.87 -67.00 29.95
N LEU A 722 -40.73 -68.33 29.98
CA LEU A 722 -39.43 -68.99 29.80
C LEU A 722 -38.89 -68.82 28.38
N ASP A 723 -39.71 -68.98 27.35
CA ASP A 723 -39.29 -68.79 25.95
C ASP A 723 -38.89 -67.32 25.67
N MET A 724 -39.64 -66.35 26.22
CA MET A 724 -39.29 -64.92 26.16
C MET A 724 -37.98 -64.61 26.90
N SER A 725 -37.82 -65.09 28.14
CA SER A 725 -36.61 -64.85 28.96
C SER A 725 -35.36 -65.43 28.29
N LYS A 726 -35.44 -66.64 27.74
CA LYS A 726 -34.35 -67.27 26.97
C LYS A 726 -33.99 -66.48 25.72
N THR A 727 -34.99 -65.97 25.00
CA THR A 727 -34.79 -65.15 23.80
C THR A 727 -34.15 -63.81 24.15
N LEU A 728 -34.60 -63.16 25.23
CA LEU A 728 -34.06 -61.89 25.72
C LEU A 728 -32.61 -62.01 26.20
N GLY A 729 -32.29 -63.04 26.99
CA GLY A 729 -30.92 -63.35 27.39
C GLY A 729 -30.01 -63.58 26.18
N SER A 730 -30.48 -64.35 25.19
CA SER A 730 -29.74 -64.59 23.93
C SER A 730 -29.48 -63.30 23.15
N LEU A 731 -30.47 -62.42 23.00
CA LEU A 731 -30.34 -61.13 22.30
C LEU A 731 -29.43 -60.14 23.03
N MET A 732 -29.45 -60.13 24.37
CA MET A 732 -28.58 -59.29 25.20
C MET A 732 -27.18 -59.89 25.42
N ASN A 733 -26.93 -61.10 24.93
CA ASN A 733 -25.73 -61.92 25.15
C ASN A 733 -25.42 -62.14 26.65
N ILE A 734 -26.48 -62.37 27.43
CA ILE A 734 -26.41 -62.83 28.83
C ILE A 734 -26.55 -64.35 28.77
N LYS A 735 -25.48 -65.07 29.16
CA LYS A 735 -25.38 -66.53 28.97
C LYS A 735 -26.25 -67.32 29.92
N ASP A 736 -26.33 -66.86 31.17
CA ASP A 736 -26.94 -67.58 32.28
C ASP A 736 -27.99 -66.67 32.95
N MET A 737 -29.27 -66.90 32.63
CA MET A 737 -30.41 -66.27 33.28
C MET A 737 -30.82 -67.18 34.45
N ALA A 738 -30.39 -66.85 35.68
CA ALA A 738 -30.45 -67.78 36.81
C ALA A 738 -31.88 -67.96 37.37
N GLY A 739 -32.82 -67.09 37.01
CA GLY A 739 -34.26 -67.19 37.25
C GLY A 739 -35.03 -67.94 36.16
N HIS A 740 -34.35 -68.49 35.15
CA HIS A 740 -34.92 -69.35 34.09
C HIS A 740 -35.26 -70.76 34.63
N VAL A 741 -36.18 -70.80 35.60
CA VAL A 741 -36.57 -72.00 36.34
C VAL A 741 -38.09 -72.08 36.40
N SER A 742 -38.65 -73.29 36.28
CA SER A 742 -40.09 -73.54 36.38
C SER A 742 -40.57 -73.59 37.85
N MET A 743 -41.79 -73.09 38.08
CA MET A 743 -42.37 -72.83 39.39
C MET A 743 -43.41 -73.88 39.84
N LYS A 744 -43.90 -74.73 38.94
CA LYS A 744 -45.12 -75.57 39.11
C LYS A 744 -45.18 -76.38 40.40
N HIS A 745 -44.03 -76.86 40.88
CA HIS A 745 -43.94 -77.77 42.02
C HIS A 745 -43.01 -77.26 43.15
N LEU A 746 -42.63 -75.98 43.12
CA LEU A 746 -41.77 -75.38 44.14
C LEU A 746 -42.56 -75.00 45.41
N SER A 747 -41.93 -75.13 46.58
CA SER A 747 -42.49 -74.62 47.85
C SER A 747 -42.52 -73.09 47.89
N PRO A 748 -43.32 -72.45 48.78
CA PRO A 748 -43.37 -70.99 48.86
C PRO A 748 -42.00 -70.33 49.09
N GLN A 749 -41.12 -70.95 49.88
CA GLN A 749 -39.78 -70.42 50.15
C GLN A 749 -38.83 -70.55 48.94
N GLU A 750 -39.05 -71.54 48.07
CA GLU A 750 -38.27 -71.72 46.83
C GLU A 750 -38.78 -70.81 45.71
N ARG A 751 -40.11 -70.61 45.60
CA ARG A 751 -40.69 -69.61 44.69
C ARG A 751 -40.12 -68.23 44.96
N GLU A 752 -40.00 -67.86 46.23
CA GLU A 752 -39.44 -66.56 46.61
C GLU A 752 -37.94 -66.43 46.24
N ARG A 753 -37.16 -67.51 46.37
CA ARG A 753 -35.78 -67.54 45.84
C ARG A 753 -35.74 -67.39 44.32
N VAL A 754 -36.67 -68.01 43.58
CA VAL A 754 -36.76 -67.87 42.11
C VAL A 754 -37.24 -66.48 41.69
N ASN A 755 -38.16 -65.85 42.43
CA ASN A 755 -38.52 -64.43 42.23
C ASN A 755 -37.29 -63.54 42.40
N GLN A 756 -36.50 -63.75 43.45
CA GLN A 756 -35.25 -63.00 43.70
C GLN A 756 -34.15 -63.29 42.68
N LEU A 757 -34.17 -64.46 42.01
CA LEU A 757 -33.30 -64.74 40.87
C LEU A 757 -33.78 -64.01 39.61
N ARG A 758 -35.09 -64.08 39.31
CA ARG A 758 -35.72 -63.39 38.17
C ARG A 758 -35.61 -61.87 38.25
N GLN A 759 -35.67 -61.28 39.45
CA GLN A 759 -35.43 -59.85 39.63
C GLN A 759 -33.98 -59.49 39.28
N ARG A 760 -32.99 -60.24 39.78
CA ARG A 760 -31.58 -60.02 39.44
C ARG A 760 -31.30 -60.20 37.94
N ASP A 761 -31.93 -61.17 37.29
CA ASP A 761 -31.86 -61.33 35.83
C ASP A 761 -32.41 -60.10 35.09
N LEU A 762 -33.53 -59.53 35.55
CA LEU A 762 -34.08 -58.28 35.00
C LEU A 762 -33.16 -57.10 35.25
N ASP A 763 -32.59 -56.97 36.44
CA ASP A 763 -31.62 -55.92 36.78
C ASP A 763 -30.39 -56.00 35.88
N LEU A 764 -29.86 -57.21 35.63
CA LEU A 764 -28.78 -57.47 34.66
C LEU A 764 -29.16 -57.03 33.22
N VAL A 765 -30.41 -57.25 32.81
CA VAL A 765 -30.93 -56.79 31.51
C VAL A 765 -31.01 -55.26 31.46
N PHE A 766 -31.50 -54.60 32.52
CA PHE A 766 -31.55 -53.13 32.59
C PHE A 766 -30.17 -52.48 32.59
N ASP A 767 -29.21 -53.03 33.34
CA ASP A 767 -27.81 -52.63 33.28
C ASP A 767 -27.25 -52.81 31.86
N LYS A 768 -27.57 -53.93 31.20
CA LYS A 768 -27.09 -54.20 29.84
C LYS A 768 -27.65 -53.22 28.82
N ILE A 769 -28.95 -52.91 28.91
CA ILE A 769 -29.61 -51.89 28.08
C ILE A 769 -28.99 -50.52 28.34
N THR A 770 -28.68 -50.17 29.60
CA THR A 770 -28.07 -48.88 29.98
C THR A 770 -26.62 -48.75 29.47
N GLN A 771 -25.84 -49.84 29.52
CA GLN A 771 -24.51 -49.93 28.90
C GLN A 771 -24.59 -49.77 27.36
N LEU A 772 -25.60 -50.37 26.72
CA LEU A 772 -25.80 -50.24 25.27
C LEU A 772 -26.26 -48.84 24.87
N LYS A 773 -27.16 -48.22 25.65
CA LYS A 773 -27.65 -46.85 25.44
C LYS A 773 -26.51 -45.83 25.57
N SER A 774 -25.76 -45.84 26.67
CA SER A 774 -24.59 -44.97 26.86
C SER A 774 -23.46 -45.23 25.86
N ARG A 775 -23.39 -46.42 25.25
CA ARG A 775 -22.48 -46.71 24.12
C ARG A 775 -23.01 -46.21 22.78
N LEU A 776 -24.32 -46.15 22.60
CA LEU A 776 -24.97 -45.55 21.43
C LEU A 776 -24.85 -44.02 21.48
N GLU A 777 -25.18 -43.38 22.59
CA GLU A 777 -25.10 -41.92 22.80
C GLU A 777 -23.69 -41.40 22.51
N ARG A 778 -22.63 -42.05 23.04
CA ARG A 778 -21.23 -41.72 22.74
C ARG A 778 -20.86 -41.89 21.26
N LYS A 779 -21.47 -42.85 20.55
CA LYS A 779 -21.27 -43.00 19.09
C LYS A 779 -22.01 -41.92 18.31
N GLU A 780 -23.20 -41.52 18.74
CA GLU A 780 -23.95 -40.45 18.10
C GLU A 780 -23.29 -39.08 18.30
N GLU A 781 -22.66 -38.83 19.46
CA GLU A 781 -21.83 -37.63 19.67
C GLU A 781 -20.58 -37.62 18.77
N LEU A 782 -19.87 -38.76 18.70
CA LEU A 782 -18.70 -38.89 17.83
C LEU A 782 -19.05 -38.75 16.34
N LEU A 783 -20.27 -39.17 15.94
CA LEU A 783 -20.80 -38.92 14.60
C LEU A 783 -21.22 -37.46 14.37
N ARG A 784 -21.76 -36.75 15.39
CA ARG A 784 -21.98 -35.30 15.30
C ARG A 784 -20.67 -34.54 15.09
N GLY A 785 -19.60 -34.95 15.76
CA GLY A 785 -18.24 -34.45 15.50
C GLY A 785 -17.83 -34.60 14.05
N TYR A 786 -17.88 -35.84 13.51
CA TYR A 786 -17.56 -36.07 12.09
C TYR A 786 -18.49 -35.36 11.09
N GLU A 787 -19.75 -35.09 11.44
CA GLU A 787 -20.64 -34.26 10.61
C GLU A 787 -20.19 -32.79 10.61
N GLN A 788 -19.79 -32.25 11.75
CA GLN A 788 -19.21 -30.90 11.86
C GLN A 788 -17.87 -30.79 11.11
N ASP A 789 -16.97 -31.75 11.26
CA ASP A 789 -15.68 -31.80 10.54
C ASP A 789 -15.88 -31.82 9.02
N MET A 790 -16.85 -32.62 8.54
CA MET A 790 -17.18 -32.71 7.12
C MET A 790 -17.82 -31.43 6.58
N ASP A 791 -18.61 -30.71 7.38
CA ASP A 791 -19.16 -29.39 7.00
C ASP A 791 -18.12 -28.28 7.06
N GLN A 792 -17.17 -28.30 8.00
CA GLN A 792 -15.99 -27.43 7.98
C GLN A 792 -15.14 -27.70 6.73
N LEU A 793 -14.92 -28.97 6.36
CA LEU A 793 -14.18 -29.34 5.15
C LEU A 793 -14.92 -28.89 3.86
N ARG A 794 -16.26 -28.93 3.84
CA ARG A 794 -17.07 -28.38 2.74
C ARG A 794 -16.94 -26.86 2.64
N GLN A 795 -17.00 -26.13 3.76
CA GLN A 795 -16.79 -24.67 3.79
C GLN A 795 -15.36 -24.30 3.34
N SER A 796 -14.34 -24.99 3.86
CA SER A 796 -12.94 -24.84 3.46
C SER A 796 -12.76 -25.09 1.95
N LYS A 797 -13.38 -26.13 1.40
CA LYS A 797 -13.37 -26.40 -0.05
C LYS A 797 -13.97 -25.26 -0.88
N VAL A 798 -15.08 -24.65 -0.44
CA VAL A 798 -15.67 -23.49 -1.12
C VAL A 798 -14.73 -22.28 -1.05
N SER A 799 -14.10 -22.01 0.10
CA SER A 799 -13.09 -20.96 0.24
C SER A 799 -11.88 -21.20 -0.68
N ILE A 800 -11.37 -22.43 -0.76
CA ILE A 800 -10.28 -22.81 -1.66
C ILE A 800 -10.68 -22.59 -3.13
N GLN A 801 -11.89 -22.96 -3.53
CA GLN A 801 -12.40 -22.70 -4.88
C GLN A 801 -12.55 -21.19 -5.19
N MET A 802 -12.95 -20.39 -4.19
CA MET A 802 -12.99 -18.93 -4.30
C MET A 802 -11.59 -18.32 -4.43
N TYR A 803 -10.58 -18.82 -3.72
CA TYR A 803 -9.19 -18.38 -3.90
C TYR A 803 -8.61 -18.84 -5.23
N GLN A 804 -8.83 -20.07 -5.67
CA GLN A 804 -8.43 -20.56 -7.00
C GLN A 804 -9.04 -19.70 -8.12
N SER A 805 -10.31 -19.29 -8.00
CA SER A 805 -10.94 -18.37 -8.97
C SER A 805 -10.42 -16.92 -8.90
N GLN A 806 -9.77 -16.51 -7.80
CA GLN A 806 -9.09 -15.22 -7.71
C GLN A 806 -7.68 -15.30 -8.31
N VAL A 807 -6.92 -16.36 -7.98
CA VAL A 807 -5.59 -16.62 -8.55
C VAL A 807 -5.67 -16.72 -10.08
N ALA A 808 -6.61 -17.50 -10.64
CA ALA A 808 -6.79 -17.61 -12.09
C ALA A 808 -7.09 -16.26 -12.79
N LYS A 809 -7.77 -15.32 -12.11
CA LYS A 809 -8.00 -13.96 -12.65
C LYS A 809 -6.73 -13.12 -12.62
N LEU A 810 -5.96 -13.22 -11.52
CA LEU A 810 -4.67 -12.55 -11.41
C LEU A 810 -3.66 -13.10 -12.43
N GLU A 811 -3.69 -14.41 -12.71
CA GLU A 811 -2.93 -15.03 -13.81
C GLU A 811 -3.37 -14.45 -15.17
N ASP A 812 -4.67 -14.46 -15.50
CA ASP A 812 -5.20 -13.83 -16.72
C ASP A 812 -4.79 -12.35 -16.87
N ASP A 813 -4.84 -11.58 -15.78
CA ASP A 813 -4.50 -10.14 -15.77
C ASP A 813 -2.98 -9.90 -15.86
N ILE A 814 -2.15 -10.80 -15.30
CA ILE A 814 -0.69 -10.81 -15.52
C ILE A 814 -0.36 -11.13 -16.98
N TYR A 815 -1.03 -12.10 -17.61
CA TYR A 815 -0.83 -12.41 -19.03
C TYR A 815 -1.18 -11.21 -19.92
N LYS A 816 -2.32 -10.55 -19.70
CA LYS A 816 -2.69 -9.30 -20.41
C LYS A 816 -1.64 -8.20 -20.21
N GLY A 817 -1.18 -7.99 -18.97
CA GLY A 817 -0.14 -7.02 -18.66
C GLY A 817 1.21 -7.32 -19.35
N VAL A 818 1.52 -8.60 -19.63
CA VAL A 818 2.68 -9.01 -20.43
C VAL A 818 2.45 -8.73 -21.92
N GLU A 819 1.26 -8.98 -22.46
CA GLU A 819 0.89 -8.67 -23.84
C GLU A 819 0.89 -7.15 -24.12
N GLU A 820 0.26 -6.34 -23.25
CA GLU A 820 0.29 -4.87 -23.32
C GLU A 820 1.72 -4.35 -23.27
N LYS A 821 2.56 -4.89 -22.37
CA LYS A 821 3.98 -4.54 -22.26
C LYS A 821 4.79 -4.94 -23.49
N ALA A 822 4.40 -5.99 -24.22
CA ALA A 822 5.02 -6.36 -25.50
C ALA A 822 4.59 -5.40 -26.62
N LEU A 823 3.30 -5.07 -26.72
CA LEU A 823 2.77 -4.13 -27.71
C LEU A 823 3.31 -2.70 -27.51
N LEU A 824 3.44 -2.24 -26.26
CA LEU A 824 4.04 -0.94 -25.93
C LEU A 824 5.54 -0.90 -26.27
N LYS A 825 6.28 -2.01 -26.09
CA LYS A 825 7.66 -2.12 -26.55
C LYS A 825 7.76 -2.04 -28.08
N GLU A 826 6.89 -2.73 -28.80
CA GLU A 826 6.90 -2.67 -30.27
C GLU A 826 6.54 -1.27 -30.79
N ALA A 827 5.57 -0.59 -30.15
CA ALA A 827 5.23 0.80 -30.47
C ALA A 827 6.39 1.78 -30.18
N LEU A 828 7.12 1.58 -29.08
CA LEU A 828 8.32 2.34 -28.76
C LEU A 828 9.44 2.08 -29.78
N GLU A 829 9.68 0.83 -30.17
CA GLU A 829 10.69 0.49 -31.16
C GLU A 829 10.36 1.06 -32.55
N ARG A 830 9.08 1.02 -32.96
CA ARG A 830 8.60 1.66 -34.20
C ARG A 830 8.80 3.19 -34.17
N THR A 831 8.51 3.86 -33.06
CA THR A 831 8.72 5.33 -32.95
C THR A 831 10.22 5.70 -32.85
N GLU A 832 11.04 4.87 -32.21
CA GLU A 832 12.51 5.01 -32.27
C GLU A 832 13.05 4.84 -33.70
N GLN A 833 12.56 3.85 -34.47
CA GLN A 833 12.96 3.65 -35.85
C GLN A 833 12.55 4.85 -36.73
N GLN A 834 11.33 5.38 -36.55
CA GLN A 834 10.88 6.62 -37.19
C GLN A 834 11.79 7.81 -36.84
N LEU A 835 12.10 8.03 -35.56
CA LEU A 835 12.99 9.11 -35.12
C LEU A 835 14.42 8.96 -35.65
N ARG A 836 14.93 7.72 -35.79
CA ARG A 836 16.23 7.43 -36.41
C ARG A 836 16.20 7.71 -37.93
N GLN A 837 15.09 7.43 -38.60
CA GLN A 837 14.89 7.76 -40.02
C GLN A 837 14.73 9.28 -40.23
N GLU A 838 13.99 9.98 -39.39
CA GLU A 838 13.84 11.43 -39.45
C GLU A 838 15.16 12.15 -39.14
N LYS A 839 15.93 11.70 -38.14
CA LYS A 839 17.30 12.20 -37.87
C LYS A 839 18.25 11.98 -39.05
N ARG A 840 18.05 10.93 -39.87
CA ARG A 840 18.77 10.75 -41.14
C ARG A 840 18.34 11.77 -42.20
N VAL A 841 17.03 11.98 -42.38
CA VAL A 841 16.48 12.98 -43.34
C VAL A 841 16.90 14.41 -42.95
N ASN A 842 16.84 14.76 -41.67
CA ASN A 842 17.23 16.08 -41.17
C ASN A 842 18.76 16.30 -41.19
N ARG A 843 19.58 15.24 -41.10
CA ARG A 843 21.01 15.32 -41.46
C ARG A 843 21.24 15.56 -42.95
N ALA A 844 20.46 14.94 -43.83
CA ALA A 844 20.54 15.16 -45.28
C ALA A 844 20.01 16.53 -45.75
N ARG A 845 19.24 17.25 -44.91
CA ARG A 845 18.67 18.57 -45.21
C ARG A 845 19.50 19.78 -44.75
N ARG A 846 20.63 19.60 -44.04
CA ARG A 846 21.49 20.73 -43.62
C ARG A 846 22.39 21.19 -44.78
N PRO A 847 22.37 22.48 -45.17
CA PRO A 847 23.43 23.08 -45.98
C PRO A 847 24.78 23.02 -45.25
N GLN A 848 25.88 22.98 -46.01
CA GLN A 848 27.22 22.94 -45.43
C GLN A 848 27.68 24.32 -44.93
N GLN A 849 27.59 24.54 -43.62
CA GLN A 849 28.52 25.40 -42.90
C GLN A 849 29.11 24.57 -41.75
N GLY A 850 30.44 24.45 -41.73
CA GLY A 850 31.14 23.56 -40.82
C GLY A 850 31.81 24.28 -39.66
N ILE A 851 31.80 23.62 -38.50
CA ILE A 851 32.93 23.42 -37.58
C ILE A 851 32.54 22.20 -36.72
N GLY A 852 33.52 21.41 -36.26
CA GLY A 852 33.33 19.98 -35.95
C GLY A 852 32.48 19.64 -34.72
N GLU A 853 31.69 18.56 -34.84
CA GLU A 853 31.15 17.78 -33.71
C GLU A 853 31.97 16.49 -33.52
N PRO A 854 32.32 16.07 -32.29
CA PRO A 854 32.92 14.77 -32.02
C PRO A 854 31.97 13.59 -32.31
N GLN A 855 32.54 12.43 -32.64
CA GLN A 855 31.77 11.19 -32.86
C GLN A 855 31.34 10.58 -31.53
N SER A 856 30.05 10.31 -31.32
CA SER A 856 29.60 9.47 -30.21
C SER A 856 29.98 8.01 -30.46
N PRO A 857 30.66 7.33 -29.51
CA PRO A 857 31.19 5.98 -29.75
C PRO A 857 30.09 4.92 -29.73
N SER A 858 30.27 3.88 -30.55
CA SER A 858 29.53 2.63 -30.42
C SER A 858 29.69 2.06 -29.00
N ARG A 859 28.64 1.42 -28.45
CA ARG A 859 28.66 0.71 -27.15
C ARG A 859 29.83 -0.29 -27.13
N ARG A 860 30.95 0.11 -26.51
CA ARG A 860 32.00 -0.82 -26.09
C ARG A 860 31.48 -1.54 -24.84
N VAL A 861 31.77 -2.83 -24.72
CA VAL A 861 31.54 -3.54 -23.45
C VAL A 861 32.52 -2.93 -22.45
N PHE A 862 32.00 -2.26 -21.41
CA PHE A 862 32.83 -1.65 -20.38
C PHE A 862 33.66 -2.74 -19.68
N ASN A 863 34.97 -2.52 -19.60
CA ASN A 863 35.90 -3.42 -18.94
C ASN A 863 36.85 -2.58 -18.05
N PRO A 864 36.56 -2.47 -16.73
CA PRO A 864 37.26 -1.55 -15.85
C PRO A 864 38.77 -1.80 -15.83
N TYR A 865 39.18 -3.07 -15.88
CA TYR A 865 40.59 -3.50 -15.90
C TYR A 865 41.38 -3.08 -17.15
N THR A 866 40.72 -2.50 -18.16
CA THR A 866 41.37 -2.00 -19.39
C THR A 866 41.26 -0.49 -19.58
N GLU A 867 40.33 0.16 -18.87
CA GLU A 867 40.10 1.61 -18.93
C GLU A 867 40.80 2.33 -17.77
N PHE A 868 40.74 1.77 -16.56
CA PHE A 868 41.41 2.26 -15.36
C PHE A 868 42.67 1.42 -15.09
N LYS A 869 43.74 1.67 -15.87
CA LYS A 869 45.02 0.93 -15.76
C LYS A 869 45.87 1.39 -14.59
N GLU A 870 45.59 2.59 -14.10
CA GLU A 870 46.11 3.22 -12.89
C GLU A 870 45.74 2.47 -11.60
N PHE A 871 44.74 1.59 -11.62
CA PHE A 871 44.35 0.78 -10.47
C PHE A 871 44.70 -0.69 -10.64
N SER A 872 45.21 -1.28 -9.56
CA SER A 872 45.43 -2.71 -9.50
C SER A 872 44.11 -3.49 -9.59
N ARG A 873 44.16 -4.73 -10.09
CA ARG A 873 43.01 -5.65 -10.07
C ARG A 873 42.47 -5.94 -8.66
N LYS A 874 43.21 -5.59 -7.61
CA LYS A 874 42.74 -5.65 -6.22
C LYS A 874 41.90 -4.41 -5.89
N GLN A 875 42.47 -3.21 -6.06
CA GLN A 875 41.74 -1.94 -5.85
C GLN A 875 40.42 -1.88 -6.63
N ILE A 876 40.40 -2.28 -7.91
CA ILE A 876 39.16 -2.31 -8.70
C ILE A 876 38.10 -3.25 -8.09
N LYS A 877 38.50 -4.38 -7.49
CA LYS A 877 37.58 -5.31 -6.80
C LYS A 877 37.15 -4.81 -5.43
N ASP A 878 38.03 -4.12 -4.70
CA ASP A 878 37.71 -3.51 -3.42
C ASP A 878 36.71 -2.34 -3.64
N MET A 879 36.88 -1.57 -4.72
CA MET A 879 35.92 -0.57 -5.20
C MET A 879 34.61 -1.22 -5.68
N GLU A 880 34.66 -2.34 -6.43
CA GLU A 880 33.47 -3.11 -6.86
C GLU A 880 32.67 -3.64 -5.66
N LYS A 881 33.36 -4.10 -4.61
CA LYS A 881 32.76 -4.54 -3.35
C LYS A 881 32.09 -3.37 -2.62
N MET A 882 32.75 -2.22 -2.53
CA MET A 882 32.18 -1.03 -1.88
C MET A 882 30.97 -0.51 -2.64
N PHE A 883 31.02 -0.47 -3.98
CA PHE A 883 29.88 -0.11 -4.82
C PHE A 883 28.66 -1.00 -4.55
N LYS A 884 28.85 -2.32 -4.60
CA LYS A 884 27.80 -3.33 -4.35
C LYS A 884 27.34 -3.44 -2.88
N GLN A 885 27.98 -2.72 -1.96
CA GLN A 885 27.55 -2.60 -0.57
C GLN A 885 26.54 -1.45 -0.38
N TYR A 886 26.52 -0.47 -1.29
CA TYR A 886 25.65 0.71 -1.22
C TYR A 886 24.60 0.78 -2.35
N ASP A 887 24.80 0.10 -3.47
CA ASP A 887 23.74 -0.28 -4.44
C ASP A 887 22.75 -1.26 -3.75
N ALA A 888 21.71 -0.68 -3.15
CA ALA A 888 20.68 -1.40 -2.41
C ALA A 888 19.55 -1.87 -3.34
N GLY A 889 19.28 -1.12 -4.42
CA GLY A 889 18.38 -1.53 -5.49
C GLY A 889 18.85 -2.78 -6.24
N ARG A 890 20.18 -2.98 -6.32
CA ARG A 890 20.87 -3.94 -7.20
C ARG A 890 20.53 -3.72 -8.67
N ASP A 891 20.40 -2.45 -9.05
CA ASP A 891 20.17 -2.04 -10.46
C ASP A 891 21.48 -1.77 -11.22
N GLY A 892 22.63 -1.76 -10.52
CA GLY A 892 23.95 -1.54 -11.09
C GLY A 892 24.43 -0.08 -11.05
N PHE A 893 23.69 0.79 -10.38
CA PHE A 893 23.99 2.20 -10.16
C PHE A 893 23.95 2.52 -8.66
N ILE A 894 24.45 3.70 -8.28
CA ILE A 894 24.20 4.31 -6.97
C ILE A 894 23.39 5.59 -7.20
N ASP A 895 22.18 5.67 -6.66
CA ASP A 895 21.35 6.88 -6.76
C ASP A 895 21.67 7.94 -5.68
N LEU A 896 20.97 9.08 -5.73
CA LEU A 896 21.20 10.21 -4.81
C LEU A 896 20.93 9.87 -3.33
N MET A 897 20.03 8.93 -3.04
CA MET A 897 19.70 8.48 -1.69
C MET A 897 20.66 7.38 -1.21
N GLU A 898 21.10 6.50 -2.12
CA GLU A 898 22.14 5.51 -1.85
C GLU A 898 23.51 6.18 -1.61
N LEU A 899 23.85 7.21 -2.39
CA LEU A 899 25.03 8.06 -2.17
C LEU A 899 24.95 8.81 -0.82
N LYS A 900 23.75 9.30 -0.45
CA LYS A 900 23.52 9.91 0.88
C LYS A 900 23.81 8.91 1.99
N LEU A 901 23.25 7.70 1.90
CA LEU A 901 23.45 6.64 2.88
C LEU A 901 24.93 6.22 2.96
N MET A 902 25.63 6.13 1.83
CA MET A 902 27.07 5.85 1.80
C MET A 902 27.87 6.92 2.56
N MET A 903 27.63 8.21 2.30
CA MET A 903 28.34 9.29 2.99
C MET A 903 27.99 9.37 4.50
N GLU A 904 26.76 9.01 4.88
CA GLU A 904 26.36 8.84 6.28
C GLU A 904 27.10 7.67 6.95
N LYS A 905 27.26 6.53 6.26
CA LYS A 905 27.98 5.34 6.79
C LYS A 905 29.50 5.51 6.82
N LEU A 906 30.07 6.31 5.92
CA LEU A 906 31.48 6.73 5.95
C LEU A 906 31.76 7.83 7.00
N GLY A 907 30.73 8.31 7.73
CA GLY A 907 30.89 9.28 8.81
C GLY A 907 31.04 10.74 8.37
N ALA A 908 30.80 11.05 7.09
CA ALA A 908 30.93 12.39 6.52
C ALA A 908 29.68 12.83 5.74
N PRO A 909 28.51 12.93 6.41
CA PRO A 909 27.23 13.24 5.76
C PRO A 909 27.27 14.57 5.01
N GLN A 910 26.73 14.56 3.79
CA GLN A 910 26.75 15.70 2.87
C GLN A 910 25.36 16.31 2.69
N THR A 911 25.30 17.60 2.33
CA THR A 911 24.02 18.26 2.02
C THR A 911 23.44 17.71 0.70
N HIS A 912 22.11 17.79 0.52
CA HIS A 912 21.44 17.35 -0.71
C HIS A 912 21.99 18.07 -1.97
N LEU A 913 22.43 19.32 -1.85
CA LEU A 913 23.07 20.04 -2.95
C LEU A 913 24.51 19.56 -3.18
N GLY A 914 25.27 19.30 -2.10
CA GLY A 914 26.60 18.69 -2.19
C GLY A 914 26.58 17.32 -2.87
N LEU A 915 25.67 16.44 -2.45
CA LEU A 915 25.45 15.11 -3.05
C LEU A 915 25.12 15.21 -4.56
N LYS A 916 24.24 16.15 -4.96
CA LYS A 916 23.92 16.35 -6.38
C LYS A 916 25.12 16.90 -7.17
N ASN A 917 25.96 17.73 -6.56
CA ASN A 917 27.19 18.21 -7.20
C ASN A 917 28.24 17.09 -7.32
N MET A 918 28.38 16.22 -6.29
CA MET A 918 29.27 15.05 -6.31
C MET A 918 28.92 14.09 -7.45
N ILE A 919 27.63 13.84 -7.72
CA ILE A 919 27.21 13.06 -8.89
C ILE A 919 27.66 13.78 -10.17
N LYS A 920 27.25 15.05 -10.33
CA LYS A 920 27.50 15.86 -11.53
C LYS A 920 28.99 16.07 -11.88
N GLU A 921 29.92 15.85 -10.94
CA GLU A 921 31.37 15.96 -11.16
C GLU A 921 31.98 14.73 -11.87
N VAL A 922 31.28 13.58 -11.87
CA VAL A 922 31.72 12.33 -12.51
C VAL A 922 30.67 11.67 -13.41
N ASP A 923 29.41 12.10 -13.36
CA ASP A 923 28.33 11.76 -14.29
C ASP A 923 28.70 12.19 -15.73
N GLU A 924 29.17 11.22 -16.54
CA GLU A 924 29.63 11.44 -17.92
C GLU A 924 28.54 11.13 -18.96
N ASP A 925 27.52 10.32 -18.62
CA ASP A 925 26.41 9.98 -19.54
C ASP A 925 25.08 10.73 -19.26
N PHE A 926 25.04 11.52 -18.19
CA PHE A 926 23.95 12.42 -17.75
C PHE A 926 22.68 11.71 -17.24
N ASP A 927 22.79 10.48 -16.71
CA ASP A 927 21.66 9.76 -16.09
C ASP A 927 21.30 10.25 -14.67
N SER A 928 22.13 11.11 -14.06
CA SER A 928 21.97 11.64 -12.69
C SER A 928 22.03 10.60 -11.57
N LYS A 929 22.60 9.42 -11.83
CA LYS A 929 23.08 8.43 -10.86
C LYS A 929 24.61 8.31 -10.98
N LEU A 930 25.19 7.26 -10.40
CA LEU A 930 26.58 6.85 -10.60
C LEU A 930 26.61 5.41 -11.10
N SER A 931 27.04 5.18 -12.34
CA SER A 931 27.40 3.83 -12.77
C SER A 931 28.70 3.36 -12.11
N PHE A 932 28.99 2.05 -12.12
CA PHE A 932 30.27 1.55 -11.61
C PHE A 932 31.50 2.14 -12.34
N ARG A 933 31.35 2.58 -13.59
CA ARG A 933 32.42 3.26 -14.34
C ARG A 933 32.74 4.63 -13.75
N GLU A 934 31.72 5.40 -13.40
CA GLU A 934 31.86 6.77 -12.88
C GLU A 934 32.22 6.76 -11.39
N PHE A 935 31.83 5.72 -10.66
CA PHE A 935 32.35 5.43 -9.33
C PHE A 935 33.88 5.24 -9.34
N LEU A 936 34.43 4.50 -10.32
CA LEU A 936 35.90 4.42 -10.51
C LEU A 936 36.52 5.75 -10.95
N LEU A 937 35.77 6.61 -11.64
CA LEU A 937 36.21 7.96 -12.04
C LEU A 937 36.43 8.88 -10.83
N ILE A 938 35.66 8.73 -9.74
CA ILE A 938 35.89 9.44 -8.46
C ILE A 938 37.31 9.15 -7.96
N PHE A 939 37.66 7.86 -7.86
CA PHE A 939 38.99 7.45 -7.39
C PHE A 939 40.10 7.90 -8.35
N ARG A 940 39.85 7.89 -9.67
CA ARG A 940 40.81 8.37 -10.66
C ARG A 940 41.09 9.86 -10.48
N LYS A 941 40.05 10.68 -10.28
CA LYS A 941 40.19 12.11 -10.00
C LYS A 941 40.92 12.37 -8.67
N ALA A 942 40.68 11.53 -7.65
CA ALA A 942 41.41 11.59 -6.39
C ALA A 942 42.92 11.29 -6.58
N ALA A 943 43.24 10.21 -7.30
CA ALA A 943 44.62 9.80 -7.60
C ALA A 943 45.37 10.82 -8.49
N ALA A 944 44.66 11.47 -9.42
CA ALA A 944 45.20 12.52 -10.28
C ALA A 944 45.35 13.89 -9.56
N GLY A 945 44.72 14.07 -8.40
CA GLY A 945 44.65 15.37 -7.72
C GLY A 945 43.71 16.39 -8.41
N GLU A 946 42.73 15.91 -9.17
CA GLU A 946 41.74 16.75 -9.86
C GLU A 946 40.59 17.21 -8.94
N LEU A 947 40.34 16.50 -7.83
CA LEU A 947 39.27 16.84 -6.88
C LEU A 947 39.67 18.02 -5.99
N GLN A 948 38.76 18.98 -5.83
CA GLN A 948 38.93 20.10 -4.90
C GLN A 948 39.15 19.60 -3.46
N GLU A 949 40.07 20.22 -2.72
CA GLU A 949 40.37 19.89 -1.32
C GLU A 949 39.11 19.98 -0.44
N ASP A 950 38.90 18.98 0.42
CA ASP A 950 37.71 18.77 1.25
C ASP A 950 36.34 18.81 0.53
N SER A 951 36.31 18.66 -0.80
CA SER A 951 35.07 18.35 -1.54
C SER A 951 34.47 17.01 -1.10
N GLY A 952 33.16 16.84 -1.29
CA GLY A 952 32.48 15.59 -0.94
C GLY A 952 33.06 14.35 -1.62
N LEU A 953 33.56 14.48 -2.86
CA LEU A 953 34.28 13.39 -3.55
C LEU A 953 35.69 13.16 -2.99
N HIS A 954 36.44 14.21 -2.65
CA HIS A 954 37.75 14.08 -2.00
C HIS A 954 37.61 13.36 -0.65
N VAL A 955 36.58 13.73 0.14
CA VAL A 955 36.26 13.10 1.42
C VAL A 955 35.80 11.64 1.25
N LEU A 956 35.00 11.32 0.23
CA LEU A 956 34.62 9.94 -0.11
C LEU A 956 35.85 9.08 -0.41
N ALA A 957 36.76 9.56 -1.27
CA ALA A 957 37.99 8.83 -1.60
C ALA A 957 38.88 8.64 -0.36
N ARG A 958 39.04 9.69 0.46
CA ARG A 958 39.87 9.70 1.68
C ARG A 958 39.34 8.82 2.83
N LEU A 959 38.02 8.62 2.91
CA LEU A 959 37.38 7.82 3.97
C LEU A 959 37.03 6.39 3.52
N SER A 960 37.16 6.08 2.24
CA SER A 960 37.23 4.70 1.79
C SER A 960 38.52 4.04 2.30
N GLU A 961 38.49 2.74 2.59
CA GLU A 961 39.69 1.96 2.96
C GLU A 961 40.66 1.72 1.78
N ILE A 962 40.49 2.46 0.68
CA ILE A 962 41.11 2.22 -0.62
C ILE A 962 42.11 3.34 -0.91
N ASP A 963 43.28 3.25 -0.30
CA ASP A 963 44.36 4.19 -0.57
C ASP A 963 44.80 4.12 -2.04
N VAL A 964 44.66 5.26 -2.72
CA VAL A 964 45.07 5.48 -4.12
C VAL A 964 46.36 6.32 -4.22
N SER A 965 46.90 6.80 -3.11
CA SER A 965 48.05 7.71 -3.07
C SER A 965 49.41 7.01 -3.05
N THR A 966 49.46 5.73 -2.63
CA THR A 966 50.70 4.99 -2.38
C THR A 966 51.46 4.51 -3.61
N GLU A 967 50.82 4.36 -4.78
CA GLU A 967 51.42 3.83 -6.02
C GLU A 967 51.49 4.87 -7.16
N GLY A 968 51.37 6.17 -6.85
CA GLY A 968 51.27 7.27 -7.82
C GLY A 968 52.51 8.18 -7.94
N VAL A 969 53.56 7.72 -8.61
CA VAL A 969 54.70 8.51 -9.18
C VAL A 969 55.24 9.69 -8.32
N LYS A 970 55.37 9.51 -6.99
CA LYS A 970 56.16 10.41 -6.12
C LYS A 970 57.25 9.70 -5.30
N GLY A 971 57.31 8.37 -5.34
CA GLY A 971 58.11 7.52 -4.45
C GLY A 971 59.64 7.67 -4.51
N ALA A 972 60.20 8.37 -5.50
CA ALA A 972 61.66 8.50 -5.65
C ALA A 972 62.33 9.34 -4.54
N LYS A 973 61.65 10.36 -4.01
CA LYS A 973 62.24 11.25 -2.99
C LYS A 973 62.16 10.64 -1.58
N SER A 974 60.98 10.16 -1.20
CA SER A 974 60.72 9.54 0.11
C SER A 974 61.52 8.25 0.32
N PHE A 975 61.85 7.51 -0.74
CA PHE A 975 62.64 6.28 -0.65
C PHE A 975 64.05 6.48 -0.05
N PHE A 976 64.74 7.57 -0.38
CA PHE A 976 66.07 7.86 0.19
C PHE A 976 65.97 8.44 1.61
N GLU A 977 64.95 9.27 1.87
CA GLU A 977 64.73 9.93 3.16
C GLU A 977 64.29 8.92 4.24
N ALA A 978 63.36 8.02 3.90
CA ALA A 978 62.92 6.94 4.79
C ALA A 978 64.02 5.91 5.07
N LYS A 979 64.94 5.67 4.13
CA LYS A 979 66.03 4.69 4.31
C LYS A 979 67.09 5.13 5.33
N VAL A 980 67.24 6.44 5.56
CA VAL A 980 68.07 6.97 6.66
C VAL A 980 67.36 6.78 8.01
N GLN A 981 66.04 6.98 8.07
CA GLN A 981 65.27 6.83 9.31
C GLN A 981 65.09 5.36 9.72
N ALA A 982 64.89 4.44 8.75
CA ALA A 982 64.70 3.02 9.01
C ALA A 982 65.87 2.36 9.79
N ILE A 983 67.10 2.82 9.55
CA ILE A 983 68.31 2.34 10.23
C ILE A 983 68.30 2.69 11.74
N ASN A 984 67.67 3.81 12.12
CA ASN A 984 67.56 4.21 13.53
C ASN A 984 66.33 3.63 14.24
N VAL A 985 65.29 3.22 13.51
CA VAL A 985 64.05 2.69 14.10
C VAL A 985 64.16 1.20 14.43
N SER A 986 64.86 0.39 13.62
CA SER A 986 65.04 -1.05 13.89
C SER A 986 65.69 -1.31 15.25
N SER A 987 66.66 -0.47 15.65
CA SER A 987 67.36 -0.59 16.92
C SER A 987 66.48 -0.42 18.16
N ARG A 988 65.31 0.23 18.07
CA ARG A 988 64.38 0.36 19.21
C ARG A 988 63.42 -0.81 19.33
N PHE A 989 62.88 -1.29 18.22
CA PHE A 989 61.86 -2.34 18.23
C PHE A 989 62.44 -3.70 18.68
N GLU A 990 63.73 -3.96 18.39
CA GLU A 990 64.43 -5.15 18.90
C GLU A 990 64.72 -5.10 20.42
N GLU A 991 64.88 -3.90 21.00
CA GLU A 991 65.00 -3.72 22.46
C GLU A 991 63.65 -3.87 23.16
N GLU A 992 62.60 -3.29 22.59
CA GLU A 992 61.23 -3.29 23.12
C GLU A 992 60.63 -4.71 23.16
N ILE A 993 60.80 -5.50 22.10
CA ILE A 993 60.41 -6.93 22.08
C ILE A 993 61.19 -7.76 23.11
N LYS A 994 62.46 -7.43 23.36
CA LYS A 994 63.29 -8.11 24.38
C LYS A 994 62.77 -7.86 25.79
N ALA A 995 62.44 -6.60 26.10
CA ALA A 995 61.91 -6.20 27.39
C ALA A 995 60.59 -6.92 27.70
N GLU A 996 59.66 -6.96 26.74
CA GLU A 996 58.36 -7.63 26.96
C GLU A 996 58.50 -9.13 27.21
N GLN A 997 59.44 -9.81 26.52
CA GLN A 997 59.71 -11.23 26.75
C GLN A 997 60.36 -11.51 28.11
N GLU A 998 61.19 -10.60 28.62
CA GLU A 998 61.83 -10.73 29.92
C GLU A 998 60.83 -10.44 31.07
N GLU A 999 59.95 -9.45 30.90
CA GLU A 999 58.87 -9.19 31.87
C GLU A 999 57.87 -10.37 31.94
N ARG A 1000 57.41 -10.90 30.79
CA ARG A 1000 56.54 -12.08 30.75
C ARG A 1000 57.18 -13.31 31.42
N LYS A 1001 58.50 -13.50 31.33
CA LYS A 1001 59.22 -14.54 32.11
C LYS A 1001 59.14 -14.28 33.61
N LYS A 1002 59.41 -13.04 34.05
CA LYS A 1002 59.35 -12.64 35.46
C LYS A 1002 57.96 -12.91 36.07
N GLN A 1003 56.89 -12.51 35.38
CA GLN A 1003 55.51 -12.74 35.81
C GLN A 1003 55.16 -14.24 35.86
N ALA A 1004 55.68 -15.05 34.93
CA ALA A 1004 55.51 -16.51 34.95
C ALA A 1004 56.24 -17.17 36.14
N GLU A 1005 57.43 -16.69 36.50
CA GLU A 1005 58.16 -17.19 37.68
C GLU A 1005 57.53 -16.73 38.99
N GLU A 1006 57.02 -15.50 39.10
CA GLU A 1006 56.23 -15.07 40.25
C GLU A 1006 54.94 -15.90 40.42
N MET A 1007 54.22 -16.20 39.33
CA MET A 1007 53.06 -17.10 39.41
C MET A 1007 53.44 -18.53 39.80
N LYS A 1008 54.62 -19.01 39.39
CA LYS A 1008 55.16 -20.32 39.79
C LYS A 1008 55.54 -20.35 41.28
N GLN A 1009 56.18 -19.29 41.78
CA GLN A 1009 56.49 -19.12 43.20
C GLN A 1009 55.23 -18.95 44.05
N ARG A 1010 54.24 -18.16 43.62
CA ARG A 1010 52.93 -18.07 44.30
C ARG A 1010 52.20 -19.41 44.36
N LYS A 1011 52.25 -20.23 43.30
CA LYS A 1011 51.70 -21.60 43.33
C LYS A 1011 52.50 -22.56 44.20
N ALA A 1012 53.81 -22.36 44.37
CA ALA A 1012 54.64 -23.11 45.30
C ALA A 1012 54.28 -22.73 46.76
N ALA A 1013 54.32 -21.44 47.11
CA ALA A 1013 53.95 -20.94 48.42
C ALA A 1013 52.51 -21.29 48.82
N PHE A 1014 51.57 -21.29 47.88
CA PHE A 1014 50.19 -21.75 48.13
C PHE A 1014 50.12 -23.25 48.47
N LYS A 1015 50.90 -24.09 47.78
CA LYS A 1015 51.04 -25.52 48.14
C LYS A 1015 51.75 -25.73 49.48
N GLU A 1016 52.70 -24.88 49.80
CA GLU A 1016 53.45 -24.92 51.06
C GLU A 1016 52.53 -24.55 52.24
N LEU A 1017 51.76 -23.46 52.15
CA LEU A 1017 50.70 -23.12 53.11
C LEU A 1017 49.66 -24.23 53.23
N GLN A 1018 49.27 -24.86 52.11
CA GLN A 1018 48.35 -26.00 52.10
C GLN A 1018 48.93 -27.26 52.78
N SER A 1019 50.26 -27.39 52.85
CA SER A 1019 50.94 -28.47 53.56
C SER A 1019 51.08 -28.21 55.06
N THR A 1020 51.17 -26.94 55.49
CA THR A 1020 51.18 -26.52 56.90
C THR A 1020 49.79 -26.44 57.56
N PHE A 1021 48.72 -26.76 56.81
CA PHE A 1021 47.34 -26.84 57.31
C PHE A 1021 46.83 -28.29 57.42
N LYS A 1022 47.76 -29.23 57.61
CA LYS A 1022 47.55 -30.64 57.96
C LYS A 1022 48.50 -31.04 59.08
#